data_AF-A0AAY5EYA1-F1
#
_entry.id   AF-A0AAY5EYA1-F1
#
_cell.length_a   1.000
_cell.length_b   1.000
_cell.length_c   1.000
_cell.angle_alpha   90.00
_cell.angle_beta   90.00
_cell.angle_gamma   90.00
#
_symmetry.space_group_name_H-M   'P 1'
#
loop_
_entity.id
_entity.type
_entity.pdbx_description
1 polymer ?
#
loop_
_entity_poly.entity_id
_entity_poly.type
_entity_poly.pdbx_seq_one_letter_code
_entity_poly.pdbx_strand_id
1 'polypeptide(L)'
;MKLRKYLRGSGRVLAFVFIASVIWLLFDMAALRLSINDVNSQLLKELVVKERDLAKRQRTQKTSVSDGDFKHPLQKVEGLFQSKIFSFERKVADVYRKRPGEIPAQLSDQAKAQLEKYTQVKTKIDNETSTVTKQQKTLVNESKSKVRVNLKPSAKEPPFNRFNKGTDTSIGNELLQVTQQAAEQGLNENSKKVTVSDTKAPPAVQEEKFPTRLLERKSMKLQSNATKNDTTLVQVTKLPVDVAIHGKFSSNNTKPVKQEAHLNISKAVYPVKPVQRVTKEIGSKFYMNSKDKQYTVRNTSPRSITHMAQVSPKPLQMVEDQLNQWGGEQVQLQNSTGRRRASERHKVMALDMTNRPRDMRAVGQFGQAAVVPPDRQEESWSRWSEGYFNVFLSEQIPVDRAIPDTRPPACAENLVHDDLPMTSVIFCFMDEVWSTLLRSVHSVLNRSPPHLLKEVLLVDDCSTKDYLKEKLEAYMSQFPKVRIIRLKERHGLIRARLAGAAVAKGDVLTFLDSHIECNVGWLEPLLEQVYMERKRVACPVIEVISDKDMSYVMVDNFQKGIFKWPLVFGWSTLSQDVIKKNNMNDSDPIRCPVMAGGLFSIDKQYFYELGTYDPGLDVWGGENMELSFKIWMCGGEIEIIPCSRVGHIFRGENPYKFPKNRQKTVERNLARVAEVWLDEYKELFYGHGYLHLLDRNGMDIGNLTEQIQLRKKLGCKSFSWYLENIYPELEAPIVKAEGPVLNMGIRKCLLKSETRTELLIQWMPSFVLQNQHFNYSWVRTFRQDASCVSPHKTGTGVAMEPCDNTKPHLRWLHKSTQVLTDHLIAEASPQQVCLEAEPEGGGVFLKACEAANPFQKWQFTHYYAQ
;
A
#
# COMPACT_ATOMS: atom_id res chain seq x y z
N MET A 1 25.01 54.39 -22.86
CA MET A 1 25.90 53.70 -23.83
C MET A 1 27.03 52.93 -23.11
N LYS A 2 26.72 51.92 -22.27
CA LYS A 2 27.78 51.15 -21.54
C LYS A 2 27.75 49.63 -21.75
N LEU A 3 26.59 49.02 -22.07
CA LEU A 3 26.47 47.56 -22.21
C LEU A 3 27.25 46.97 -23.41
N ARG A 4 27.38 47.70 -24.53
CA ARG A 4 28.12 47.27 -25.74
C ARG A 4 29.63 47.04 -25.52
N LYS A 5 30.25 47.51 -24.42
CA LYS A 5 31.66 47.22 -24.12
C LYS A 5 31.90 45.85 -23.46
N TYR A 6 30.89 45.27 -22.80
CA TYR A 6 31.05 44.01 -22.05
C TYR A 6 30.92 42.73 -22.90
N LEU A 7 30.29 42.81 -24.08
CA LEU A 7 29.98 41.66 -24.95
C LEU A 7 31.01 41.43 -26.07
N ARG A 8 32.19 42.06 -26.00
CA ARG A 8 33.21 42.00 -27.07
C ARG A 8 34.18 40.82 -26.87
N GLY A 9 33.66 39.60 -27.02
CA GLY A 9 34.42 38.35 -27.02
C GLY A 9 33.47 37.14 -27.05
N SER A 10 33.52 36.34 -28.12
CA SER A 10 32.53 35.29 -28.41
C SER A 10 32.36 34.28 -27.27
N GLY A 11 33.46 33.79 -26.68
CA GLY A 11 33.42 32.83 -25.58
C GLY A 11 32.70 33.33 -24.32
N ARG A 12 32.72 34.64 -24.02
CA ARG A 12 31.97 35.20 -22.88
C ARG A 12 30.48 35.28 -23.17
N VAL A 13 30.08 35.59 -24.40
CA VAL A 13 28.68 35.52 -24.83
C VAL A 13 28.19 34.07 -24.76
N LEU A 14 29.00 33.12 -25.23
CA LEU A 14 28.67 31.69 -25.18
C LEU A 14 28.52 31.19 -23.74
N ALA A 15 29.38 31.63 -22.81
CA ALA A 15 29.27 31.30 -21.39
C ALA A 15 27.98 31.84 -20.75
N PHE A 16 27.59 33.09 -21.04
CA PHE A 16 26.31 33.65 -20.57
C PHE A 16 25.10 32.95 -21.19
N VAL A 17 25.16 32.58 -22.47
CA VAL A 17 24.11 31.77 -23.12
C VAL A 17 24.03 30.39 -22.47
N PHE A 18 25.15 29.70 -22.25
CA PHE A 18 25.17 28.37 -21.61
C PHE A 18 24.64 28.41 -20.18
N ILE A 19 25.06 29.39 -19.36
CA ILE A 19 24.53 29.57 -17.99
C ILE A 19 23.03 29.88 -18.03
N ALA A 20 22.57 30.74 -18.95
CA ALA A 20 21.15 31.02 -19.13
C ALA A 20 20.37 29.77 -19.58
N SER A 21 20.91 28.95 -20.48
CA SER A 21 20.30 27.68 -20.91
C SER A 21 20.24 26.66 -19.79
N VAL A 22 21.27 26.53 -18.95
CA VAL A 22 21.26 25.63 -17.78
C VAL A 22 20.25 26.10 -16.74
N ILE A 23 20.20 27.41 -16.45
CA ILE A 23 19.19 27.98 -15.54
C ILE A 23 17.78 27.77 -16.10
N TRP A 24 17.57 28.01 -17.40
CA TRP A 24 16.27 27.82 -18.07
C TRP A 24 15.84 26.35 -18.06
N LEU A 25 16.76 25.41 -18.31
CA LEU A 25 16.50 23.97 -18.26
C LEU A 25 16.23 23.49 -16.83
N LEU A 26 16.87 24.06 -15.82
CA LEU A 26 16.52 23.82 -14.41
C LEU A 26 15.13 24.37 -14.05
N PHE A 27 14.76 25.56 -14.55
CA PHE A 27 13.40 26.08 -14.41
C PHE A 27 12.37 25.24 -15.16
N ASP A 28 12.69 24.72 -16.34
CA ASP A 28 11.81 23.86 -17.13
C ASP A 28 11.64 22.48 -16.48
N MET A 29 12.71 21.87 -15.97
CA MET A 29 12.62 20.66 -15.13
C MET A 29 11.83 20.88 -13.83
N ALA A 30 11.94 22.06 -13.21
CA ALA A 30 11.12 22.43 -12.06
C ALA A 30 9.65 22.65 -12.46
N ALA A 31 9.39 23.27 -13.61
CA ALA A 31 8.05 23.45 -14.17
C ALA A 31 7.41 22.12 -14.56
N LEU A 32 8.16 21.17 -15.15
CA LEU A 32 7.70 19.79 -15.38
C LEU A 32 7.45 19.06 -14.06
N ARG A 33 8.31 19.18 -13.04
CA ARG A 33 8.08 18.60 -11.70
C ARG A 33 6.80 19.13 -11.07
N LEU A 34 6.57 20.44 -11.12
CA LEU A 34 5.37 21.08 -10.60
C LEU A 34 4.13 20.71 -11.44
N SER A 35 4.25 20.70 -12.77
CA SER A 35 3.18 20.33 -13.70
C SER A 35 2.77 18.87 -13.55
N ILE A 36 3.70 17.92 -13.43
CA ILE A 36 3.37 16.51 -13.20
C ILE A 36 2.70 16.32 -11.83
N ASN A 37 3.19 16.99 -10.78
CA ASN A 37 2.55 16.93 -9.47
C ASN A 37 1.15 17.57 -9.48
N ASP A 38 0.96 18.71 -10.14
CA ASP A 38 -0.32 19.40 -10.14
C ASP A 38 -1.32 18.82 -11.15
N VAL A 39 -0.87 18.23 -12.28
CA VAL A 39 -1.71 17.41 -13.17
C VAL A 39 -2.17 16.15 -12.42
N ASN A 40 -1.30 15.47 -11.67
CA ASN A 40 -1.74 14.36 -10.81
C ASN A 40 -2.71 14.84 -9.71
N SER A 41 -2.48 16.02 -9.13
CA SER A 41 -3.39 16.62 -8.14
C SER A 41 -4.74 17.00 -8.76
N GLN A 42 -4.75 17.52 -9.99
CA GLN A 42 -5.94 17.91 -10.74
C GLN A 42 -6.69 16.69 -11.27
N LEU A 43 -6.01 15.63 -11.71
CA LEU A 43 -6.65 14.37 -12.09
C LEU A 43 -7.37 13.74 -10.88
N LEU A 44 -6.72 13.74 -9.70
CA LEU A 44 -7.34 13.31 -8.44
C LEU A 44 -8.53 14.21 -8.04
N LYS A 45 -8.40 15.53 -8.16
CA LYS A 45 -9.50 16.48 -7.87
C LYS A 45 -10.66 16.31 -8.85
N GLU A 46 -10.41 16.16 -10.15
CA GLU A 46 -11.44 15.92 -11.16
C GLU A 46 -12.11 14.57 -10.97
N LEU A 47 -11.36 13.50 -10.67
CA LEU A 47 -11.94 12.20 -10.33
C LEU A 47 -12.85 12.30 -9.10
N VAL A 48 -12.40 12.92 -8.01
CA VAL A 48 -13.20 13.13 -6.78
C VAL A 48 -14.41 14.04 -7.01
N VAL A 49 -14.31 15.07 -7.87
CA VAL A 49 -15.45 15.92 -8.26
C VAL A 49 -16.44 15.16 -9.14
N LYS A 50 -15.96 14.36 -10.09
CA LYS A 50 -16.76 13.53 -11.01
C LYS A 50 -17.46 12.40 -10.26
N GLU A 51 -16.81 11.77 -9.29
CA GLU A 51 -17.42 10.83 -8.34
C GLU A 51 -18.46 11.54 -7.45
N ARG A 52 -18.17 12.73 -6.92
CA ARG A 52 -19.17 13.52 -6.17
C ARG A 52 -20.39 13.89 -7.01
N ASP A 53 -20.22 14.23 -8.28
CA ASP A 53 -21.33 14.59 -9.16
C ASP A 53 -22.09 13.37 -9.69
N LEU A 54 -21.44 12.20 -9.85
CA LEU A 54 -22.11 10.91 -10.04
C LEU A 54 -22.93 10.54 -8.79
N ALA A 55 -22.37 10.65 -7.59
CA ALA A 55 -23.06 10.41 -6.32
C ALA A 55 -24.23 11.39 -6.10
N LYS A 56 -24.09 12.67 -6.50
CA LYS A 56 -25.22 13.62 -6.53
C LYS A 56 -26.31 13.16 -7.49
N ARG A 57 -25.97 12.80 -8.75
CA ARG A 57 -26.95 12.30 -9.75
C ARG A 57 -27.68 11.05 -9.27
N GLN A 58 -26.99 10.11 -8.61
CA GLN A 58 -27.60 8.95 -7.97
C GLN A 58 -28.50 9.32 -6.78
N ARG A 59 -28.18 10.38 -6.01
CA ARG A 59 -29.10 10.93 -5.00
C ARG A 59 -30.34 11.57 -5.64
N THR A 60 -30.21 12.34 -6.73
CA THR A 60 -31.37 12.92 -7.43
C THR A 60 -32.30 11.88 -8.05
N GLN A 61 -31.79 10.67 -8.37
CA GLN A 61 -32.59 9.53 -8.80
C GLN A 61 -33.25 8.74 -7.64
N LYS A 62 -32.90 9.00 -6.38
CA LYS A 62 -33.46 8.31 -5.19
C LYS A 62 -34.50 9.10 -4.41
N THR A 63 -34.84 10.33 -4.81
CA THR A 63 -35.95 11.10 -4.22
C THR A 63 -37.28 10.80 -4.92
N SER A 64 -37.66 9.52 -4.96
CA SER A 64 -39.03 9.07 -5.20
C SER A 64 -39.29 7.77 -4.42
N VAL A 65 -40.50 7.66 -3.86
CA VAL A 65 -41.03 6.57 -3.01
C VAL A 65 -40.60 6.59 -1.52
N SER A 66 -41.63 6.43 -0.66
CA SER A 66 -41.63 6.17 0.79
C SER A 66 -40.91 7.14 1.74
N ASP A 67 -41.69 8.04 2.34
CA ASP A 67 -41.46 8.55 3.71
C ASP A 67 -41.73 7.45 4.76
N GLY A 68 -41.15 7.60 5.96
CA GLY A 68 -41.43 6.80 7.15
C GLY A 68 -40.84 7.44 8.40
N ASP A 69 -41.68 7.88 9.33
CA ASP A 69 -41.28 8.68 10.50
C ASP A 69 -40.54 7.89 11.59
N PHE A 70 -39.47 8.47 12.14
CA PHE A 70 -39.24 8.57 13.59
C PHE A 70 -38.37 9.79 13.89
N LYS A 71 -38.62 10.50 15.01
CA LYS A 71 -37.95 11.76 15.36
C LYS A 71 -37.62 11.87 16.86
N HIS A 72 -36.44 12.42 17.18
CA HIS A 72 -36.04 12.91 18.52
C HIS A 72 -35.21 14.22 18.35
N PRO A 73 -35.04 15.09 19.36
CA PRO A 73 -35.65 16.41 19.24
C PRO A 73 -34.75 17.60 19.65
N LEU A 74 -33.68 17.88 18.90
CA LEU A 74 -32.84 19.09 19.10
C LEU A 74 -32.50 19.85 17.80
N GLN A 75 -33.52 20.19 17.00
CA GLN A 75 -33.37 21.23 15.96
C GLN A 75 -34.69 21.99 15.74
N LYS A 76 -34.95 23.02 16.58
CA LYS A 76 -36.25 23.73 16.62
C LYS A 76 -36.15 25.27 16.45
N VAL A 77 -35.19 25.78 15.69
CA VAL A 77 -35.23 27.11 15.06
C VAL A 77 -34.49 27.07 13.71
N GLU A 78 -35.14 26.56 12.66
CA GLU A 78 -34.70 26.75 11.24
C GLU A 78 -35.73 26.20 10.24
N GLY A 79 -36.18 24.95 10.41
CA GLY A 79 -37.02 24.22 9.44
C GLY A 79 -38.44 24.77 9.15
N LEU A 80 -38.85 25.86 9.81
CA LEU A 80 -40.16 26.50 9.62
C LEU A 80 -40.21 27.49 8.43
N PHE A 81 -39.06 27.93 7.90
CA PHE A 81 -39.01 28.81 6.72
C PHE A 81 -38.95 28.03 5.41
N GLN A 82 -38.04 27.05 5.29
CA GLN A 82 -37.87 26.27 4.05
C GLN A 82 -39.08 25.42 3.68
N SER A 83 -39.78 24.84 4.66
CA SER A 83 -40.94 23.96 4.43
C SER A 83 -42.11 24.67 3.70
N LYS A 84 -42.35 25.96 3.99
CA LYS A 84 -43.35 26.75 3.27
C LYS A 84 -42.96 27.02 1.81
N ILE A 85 -41.69 27.32 1.55
CA ILE A 85 -41.17 27.60 0.19
C ILE A 85 -41.33 26.36 -0.70
N PHE A 86 -40.81 25.20 -0.28
CA PHE A 86 -40.93 23.95 -1.04
C PHE A 86 -42.38 23.51 -1.29
N SER A 87 -43.31 23.82 -0.38
CA SER A 87 -44.75 23.53 -0.58
C SER A 87 -45.40 24.37 -1.68
N PHE A 88 -44.87 25.58 -1.94
CA PHE A 88 -45.36 26.49 -2.97
C PHE A 88 -44.79 26.12 -4.35
N GLU A 89 -43.48 25.84 -4.42
CA GLU A 89 -42.80 25.48 -5.67
C GLU A 89 -43.37 24.20 -6.32
N ARG A 90 -43.71 23.17 -5.53
CA ARG A 90 -44.38 21.96 -6.08
C ARG A 90 -45.71 22.29 -6.75
N LYS A 91 -46.56 23.13 -6.13
CA LYS A 91 -47.86 23.52 -6.68
C LYS A 91 -47.77 24.34 -7.97
N VAL A 92 -46.64 24.99 -8.25
CA VAL A 92 -46.39 25.67 -9.54
C VAL A 92 -45.86 24.69 -10.59
N ALA A 93 -45.03 23.73 -10.20
CA ALA A 93 -44.46 22.72 -11.11
C ALA A 93 -45.53 21.78 -11.70
N ASP A 94 -46.53 21.38 -10.91
CA ASP A 94 -47.59 20.46 -11.33
C ASP A 94 -48.55 21.05 -12.41
N VAL A 95 -48.51 22.36 -12.64
CA VAL A 95 -49.32 23.03 -13.69
C VAL A 95 -48.71 22.88 -15.09
N TYR A 96 -47.40 22.69 -15.19
CA TYR A 96 -46.66 22.78 -16.47
C TYR A 96 -46.14 21.43 -17.00
N ARG A 97 -47.03 20.46 -17.19
CA ARG A 97 -46.70 19.17 -17.86
C ARG A 97 -47.87 18.51 -18.60
N LYS A 98 -48.18 18.99 -19.81
CA LYS A 98 -48.96 18.26 -20.83
C LYS A 98 -48.35 18.37 -22.23
N ARG A 99 -48.87 17.55 -23.15
CA ARG A 99 -48.31 17.25 -24.49
C ARG A 99 -48.57 18.41 -25.49
N PRO A 100 -47.79 18.53 -26.58
CA PRO A 100 -48.14 19.43 -27.68
C PRO A 100 -49.48 19.03 -28.31
N GLY A 101 -50.40 19.98 -28.50
CA GLY A 101 -51.67 19.75 -29.20
C GLY A 101 -52.86 20.65 -28.84
N GLU A 102 -52.83 21.36 -27.71
CA GLU A 102 -53.99 22.14 -27.20
C GLU A 102 -53.68 23.66 -27.09
N ILE A 103 -54.69 24.49 -27.36
CA ILE A 103 -54.61 25.97 -27.33
C ILE A 103 -54.82 26.48 -25.88
N PRO A 104 -54.13 27.56 -25.42
CA PRO A 104 -54.15 27.93 -24.01
C PRO A 104 -55.48 28.58 -23.55
N ALA A 105 -56.03 28.09 -22.44
CA ALA A 105 -57.00 28.86 -21.65
C ALA A 105 -56.28 30.01 -20.90
N GLN A 106 -56.97 31.14 -20.71
CA GLN A 106 -56.39 32.33 -20.09
C GLN A 106 -56.14 32.13 -18.58
N LEU A 107 -54.97 32.58 -18.10
CA LEU A 107 -54.64 32.67 -16.68
C LEU A 107 -55.51 33.73 -15.98
N SER A 108 -56.05 33.39 -14.81
CA SER A 108 -56.84 34.30 -13.98
C SER A 108 -55.98 35.43 -13.38
N ASP A 109 -56.60 36.56 -13.06
CA ASP A 109 -55.87 37.76 -12.65
C ASP A 109 -55.16 37.62 -11.29
N GLN A 110 -55.61 36.72 -10.42
CA GLN A 110 -54.85 36.32 -9.22
C GLN A 110 -53.50 35.67 -9.57
N ALA A 111 -53.44 34.85 -10.63
CA ALA A 111 -52.19 34.23 -11.07
C ALA A 111 -51.25 35.27 -11.70
N LYS A 112 -51.79 36.24 -12.46
CA LYS A 112 -51.02 37.39 -12.98
C LYS A 112 -50.41 38.22 -11.85
N ALA A 113 -51.22 38.62 -10.86
CA ALA A 113 -50.76 39.41 -9.72
C ALA A 113 -49.72 38.71 -8.83
N GLN A 114 -49.78 37.37 -8.73
CA GLN A 114 -48.71 36.59 -8.07
C GLN A 114 -47.44 36.50 -8.92
N LEU A 115 -47.57 36.35 -10.24
CA LEU A 115 -46.43 36.33 -11.16
C LEU A 115 -45.69 37.68 -11.22
N GLU A 116 -46.42 38.80 -11.18
CA GLU A 116 -45.83 40.14 -11.07
C GLU A 116 -45.07 40.32 -9.76
N LYS A 117 -45.65 39.93 -8.61
CA LYS A 117 -44.95 39.96 -7.31
C LYS A 117 -43.69 39.09 -7.32
N TYR A 118 -43.75 37.88 -7.88
CA TYR A 118 -42.58 37.02 -8.04
C TYR A 118 -41.52 37.67 -8.94
N THR A 119 -41.93 38.33 -10.02
CA THR A 119 -41.02 39.01 -10.96
C THR A 119 -40.36 40.25 -10.33
N GLN A 120 -41.08 41.01 -9.51
CA GLN A 120 -40.54 42.11 -8.71
C GLN A 120 -39.55 41.62 -7.63
N VAL A 121 -39.88 40.54 -6.90
CA VAL A 121 -38.95 39.95 -5.92
C VAL A 121 -37.69 39.41 -6.61
N LYS A 122 -37.84 38.73 -7.74
CA LYS A 122 -36.71 38.19 -8.50
C LYS A 122 -35.83 39.29 -9.08
N THR A 123 -36.39 40.31 -9.74
CA THR A 123 -35.60 41.46 -10.23
C THR A 123 -34.94 42.24 -9.10
N LYS A 124 -35.50 42.26 -7.88
CA LYS A 124 -34.83 42.82 -6.71
C LYS A 124 -33.61 41.98 -6.29
N ILE A 125 -33.75 40.65 -6.21
CA ILE A 125 -32.65 39.72 -5.91
C ILE A 125 -31.56 39.77 -6.99
N ASP A 126 -31.93 39.82 -8.27
CA ASP A 126 -30.98 39.90 -9.39
C ASP A 126 -30.22 41.25 -9.39
N ASN A 127 -30.88 42.35 -8.97
CA ASN A 127 -30.24 43.65 -8.77
C ASN A 127 -29.32 43.68 -7.54
N GLU A 128 -29.72 43.08 -6.41
CA GLU A 128 -28.88 42.96 -5.20
C GLU A 128 -27.66 42.05 -5.45
N THR A 129 -27.84 40.96 -6.19
CA THR A 129 -26.73 40.10 -6.65
C THR A 129 -25.81 40.87 -7.60
N SER A 130 -26.37 41.73 -8.45
CA SER A 130 -25.60 42.60 -9.36
C SER A 130 -24.84 43.72 -8.64
N THR A 131 -25.36 44.28 -7.54
CA THR A 131 -24.63 45.26 -6.73
C THR A 131 -23.53 44.61 -5.89
N VAL A 132 -23.76 43.42 -5.31
CA VAL A 132 -22.69 42.62 -4.67
C VAL A 132 -21.59 42.25 -5.67
N THR A 133 -21.97 41.81 -6.88
CA THR A 133 -21.00 41.50 -7.96
C THR A 133 -20.24 42.74 -8.43
N LYS A 134 -20.88 43.92 -8.43
CA LYS A 134 -20.19 45.20 -8.67
C LYS A 134 -19.23 45.55 -7.53
N GLN A 135 -19.65 45.46 -6.26
CA GLN A 135 -18.79 45.76 -5.10
C GLN A 135 -17.55 44.85 -5.04
N GLN A 136 -17.70 43.55 -5.30
CA GLN A 136 -16.55 42.64 -5.42
C GLN A 136 -15.64 43.00 -6.59
N LYS A 137 -16.18 43.42 -7.74
CA LYS A 137 -15.37 43.93 -8.86
C LYS A 137 -14.68 45.27 -8.53
N THR A 138 -15.28 46.14 -7.72
CA THR A 138 -14.64 47.38 -7.24
C THR A 138 -13.47 47.06 -6.31
N LEU A 139 -13.67 46.22 -5.28
CA LEU A 139 -12.62 45.81 -4.33
C LEU A 139 -11.45 45.10 -5.04
N VAL A 140 -11.74 44.24 -6.03
CA VAL A 140 -10.71 43.57 -6.85
C VAL A 140 -9.99 44.55 -7.79
N ASN A 141 -10.62 45.67 -8.19
CA ASN A 141 -9.96 46.71 -8.98
C ASN A 141 -9.14 47.68 -8.12
N GLU A 142 -9.57 48.03 -6.91
CA GLU A 142 -8.76 48.78 -5.93
C GLU A 142 -7.53 47.97 -5.48
N SER A 143 -7.68 46.65 -5.38
CA SER A 143 -6.56 45.72 -5.15
C SER A 143 -5.57 45.67 -6.33
N LYS A 144 -5.99 46.08 -7.54
CA LYS A 144 -5.17 46.09 -8.76
C LYS A 144 -4.61 47.47 -9.13
N SER A 145 -5.20 48.56 -8.64
CA SER A 145 -4.71 49.93 -8.88
C SER A 145 -3.47 50.29 -8.05
N LYS A 146 -3.09 49.48 -7.06
CA LYS A 146 -1.88 49.67 -6.23
C LYS A 146 -0.58 49.09 -6.80
N VAL A 147 -0.59 48.36 -7.92
CA VAL A 147 0.65 47.84 -8.55
C VAL A 147 0.59 47.94 -10.09
N ARG A 148 1.44 48.80 -10.67
CA ARG A 148 1.42 49.32 -12.07
C ARG A 148 0.28 50.35 -12.29
N VAL A 149 0.44 51.40 -13.11
CA VAL A 149 1.24 51.57 -14.34
C VAL A 149 1.87 52.99 -14.46
N ASN A 150 3.13 53.04 -14.92
CA ASN A 150 3.90 54.13 -15.59
C ASN A 150 3.79 55.62 -15.20
N LEU A 151 4.95 56.30 -15.25
CA LEU A 151 5.06 57.60 -15.93
C LEU A 151 6.38 57.76 -16.72
N LYS A 152 6.27 58.43 -17.86
CA LYS A 152 7.29 58.98 -18.79
C LYS A 152 6.63 60.23 -19.40
N PRO A 153 7.35 61.24 -19.93
CA PRO A 153 8.78 61.53 -19.84
C PRO A 153 9.12 63.03 -19.56
N SER A 154 10.43 63.36 -19.57
CA SER A 154 11.02 64.62 -20.11
C SER A 154 11.27 65.85 -19.23
N ALA A 155 12.28 66.62 -19.69
CA ALA A 155 12.50 68.08 -19.56
C ALA A 155 13.15 68.73 -18.31
N LYS A 156 14.50 68.80 -18.36
CA LYS A 156 15.37 69.98 -18.07
C LYS A 156 15.55 70.48 -16.62
N GLU A 157 16.62 71.26 -16.46
CA GLU A 157 17.34 71.58 -15.22
C GLU A 157 17.07 73.01 -14.71
N PRO A 158 17.27 73.26 -13.40
CA PRO A 158 17.88 74.48 -12.88
C PRO A 158 19.36 74.22 -12.46
N PRO A 159 20.21 75.27 -12.38
CA PRO A 159 21.66 75.10 -12.42
C PRO A 159 22.32 74.98 -11.04
N PHE A 160 23.56 74.48 -11.02
CA PHE A 160 24.66 75.27 -10.44
C PHE A 160 25.99 74.99 -11.13
N ASN A 161 26.76 76.05 -11.38
CA ASN A 161 28.04 75.99 -12.07
C ASN A 161 29.10 76.72 -11.21
N ARG A 162 30.12 76.00 -10.73
CA ARG A 162 31.40 76.62 -10.33
C ARG A 162 32.55 75.62 -10.23
N PHE A 163 33.70 76.04 -10.74
CA PHE A 163 35.00 75.39 -10.58
C PHE A 163 35.50 75.50 -9.14
N ASN A 164 36.12 74.45 -8.58
CA ASN A 164 37.59 74.39 -8.49
C ASN A 164 38.15 73.05 -7.95
N LYS A 165 39.41 72.78 -8.34
CA LYS A 165 40.45 71.90 -7.76
C LYS A 165 40.04 70.73 -6.83
N GLY A 166 40.46 69.49 -7.17
CA GLY A 166 40.52 68.37 -6.21
C GLY A 166 40.68 66.97 -6.82
N THR A 167 41.90 66.61 -7.21
CA THR A 167 42.48 65.23 -7.34
C THR A 167 41.58 63.99 -7.61
N ASP A 168 41.92 63.32 -8.72
CA ASP A 168 42.11 61.86 -8.86
C ASP A 168 40.93 60.91 -9.13
N THR A 169 40.76 60.64 -10.43
CA THR A 169 40.31 59.38 -11.05
C THR A 169 41.17 59.15 -12.32
N SER A 170 41.50 57.95 -12.81
CA SER A 170 41.32 56.57 -12.33
C SER A 170 42.05 55.58 -13.25
N ILE A 171 42.48 54.43 -12.72
CA ILE A 171 42.56 53.08 -13.35
C ILE A 171 43.04 52.95 -14.82
N GLY A 172 44.16 52.24 -15.01
CA GLY A 172 44.52 51.52 -16.24
C GLY A 172 45.83 50.74 -16.04
N ASN A 173 46.07 49.54 -16.60
CA ASN A 173 45.24 48.68 -17.47
C ASN A 173 45.13 47.26 -16.81
N GLU A 174 45.30 46.05 -17.37
CA GLU A 174 45.48 45.47 -18.73
C GLU A 174 44.94 44.00 -18.70
N LEU A 175 44.32 43.43 -19.74
CA LEU A 175 44.83 42.39 -20.70
C LEU A 175 45.87 41.37 -20.17
N LEU A 176 45.87 40.08 -20.55
CA LEU A 176 44.96 39.19 -21.32
C LEU A 176 45.39 37.71 -21.07
N GLN A 177 44.77 36.73 -21.75
CA GLN A 177 45.17 35.31 -21.92
C GLN A 177 44.92 34.36 -20.72
N VAL A 178 44.82 33.02 -20.86
CA VAL A 178 44.39 32.11 -21.96
C VAL A 178 43.73 30.85 -21.34
N THR A 179 43.15 29.95 -22.14
CA THR A 179 42.34 28.79 -21.75
C THR A 179 43.09 27.46 -21.49
N GLN A 180 42.40 26.57 -20.75
CA GLN A 180 42.31 25.10 -20.93
C GLN A 180 43.30 24.09 -20.29
N GLN A 181 42.69 22.95 -19.93
CA GLN A 181 43.16 21.55 -19.96
C GLN A 181 44.27 21.05 -18.99
N ALA A 182 43.79 20.30 -17.98
CA ALA A 182 43.90 18.83 -17.85
C ALA A 182 45.27 18.12 -17.69
N ALA A 183 45.18 17.00 -16.94
CA ALA A 183 46.01 15.79 -16.95
C ALA A 183 47.38 15.77 -16.23
N GLU A 184 47.46 14.83 -15.28
CA GLU A 184 48.52 13.82 -15.09
C GLU A 184 49.97 14.19 -14.73
N GLN A 185 50.48 13.45 -13.71
CA GLN A 185 51.86 12.92 -13.54
C GLN A 185 53.04 13.94 -13.56
N GLY A 186 53.98 13.94 -12.61
CA GLY A 186 54.25 13.05 -11.47
C GLY A 186 55.71 13.29 -10.97
N LEU A 187 56.23 12.41 -10.08
CA LEU A 187 57.59 12.44 -9.51
C LEU A 187 57.85 13.61 -8.52
N ASN A 188 58.10 13.33 -7.24
CA ASN A 188 59.42 13.17 -6.58
C ASN A 188 60.22 14.50 -6.52
N GLU A 189 60.82 14.92 -5.39
CA GLU A 189 61.83 14.17 -4.62
C GLU A 189 62.06 14.62 -3.15
N ASN A 190 62.73 13.75 -2.39
CA ASN A 190 63.80 14.00 -1.39
C ASN A 190 63.65 15.02 -0.23
N SER A 191 63.20 14.49 0.91
CA SER A 191 63.97 14.37 2.17
C SER A 191 64.96 15.47 2.64
N LYS A 192 64.74 16.00 3.86
CA LYS A 192 65.61 16.01 5.07
C LYS A 192 65.05 17.04 6.08
N LYS A 193 64.93 16.85 7.41
CA LYS A 193 65.64 16.10 8.48
C LYS A 193 66.54 17.01 9.35
N VAL A 194 65.96 17.56 10.42
CA VAL A 194 66.60 18.07 11.68
C VAL A 194 65.53 17.86 12.79
N THR A 195 65.53 16.78 13.58
CA THR A 195 66.24 16.53 14.88
C THR A 195 65.84 17.50 16.01
N VAL A 196 65.13 17.03 17.07
CA VAL A 196 65.64 16.68 18.44
C VAL A 196 65.98 17.96 19.25
N SER A 197 65.62 18.20 20.53
CA SER A 197 65.39 17.39 21.77
C SER A 197 64.55 18.25 22.77
N ASP A 198 64.10 17.91 24.00
CA ASP A 198 63.85 16.71 24.86
C ASP A 198 63.27 17.26 26.22
N THR A 199 62.77 16.56 27.25
CA THR A 199 62.16 15.23 27.55
C THR A 199 61.50 15.32 28.94
N LYS A 200 60.54 14.43 29.30
CA LYS A 200 60.47 13.73 30.61
C LYS A 200 59.33 12.70 30.72
N ALA A 201 59.56 11.65 31.51
CA ALA A 201 58.63 10.55 31.83
C ALA A 201 58.96 9.99 33.25
N PRO A 202 58.78 8.68 33.58
CA PRO A 202 57.64 8.10 34.31
C PRO A 202 58.04 7.61 35.74
N PRO A 203 57.25 6.77 36.44
CA PRO A 203 57.18 5.29 36.24
C PRO A 203 55.72 4.77 36.06
N ALA A 204 55.38 3.60 35.50
CA ALA A 204 55.92 2.22 35.54
C ALA A 204 55.60 1.46 36.86
N VAL A 205 55.34 0.15 36.89
CA VAL A 205 55.34 -0.95 35.87
C VAL A 205 53.94 -1.66 35.88
N GLN A 206 53.60 -2.87 35.39
CA GLN A 206 54.27 -4.13 34.96
C GLN A 206 53.56 -4.72 33.70
N GLU A 207 53.98 -5.91 33.22
CA GLU A 207 53.32 -6.72 32.17
C GLU A 207 53.39 -8.23 32.50
N GLU A 208 52.47 -9.05 31.96
CA GLU A 208 52.67 -10.44 31.46
C GLU A 208 51.37 -10.99 30.80
N LYS A 209 51.35 -12.02 29.92
CA LYS A 209 51.98 -12.15 28.58
C LYS A 209 51.33 -13.27 27.73
N PHE A 210 50.56 -12.91 26.67
CA PHE A 210 50.32 -13.71 25.44
C PHE A 210 49.69 -15.14 25.55
N PRO A 211 49.35 -15.86 24.44
CA PRO A 211 49.40 -15.49 23.02
C PRO A 211 48.07 -15.58 22.23
N THR A 212 47.95 -14.70 21.23
CA THR A 212 47.07 -14.87 20.06
C THR A 212 47.92 -15.29 18.85
N ARG A 213 47.45 -16.16 17.96
CA ARG A 213 48.17 -16.56 16.74
C ARG A 213 47.35 -16.25 15.48
N LEU A 214 47.88 -15.38 14.62
CA LEU A 214 47.45 -15.25 13.22
C LEU A 214 47.92 -16.46 12.40
N LEU A 215 47.26 -16.69 11.26
CA LEU A 215 47.90 -17.23 10.07
C LEU A 215 47.30 -16.57 8.82
N GLU A 216 48.16 -16.11 7.91
CA GLU A 216 47.76 -15.54 6.63
C GLU A 216 47.32 -16.61 5.63
N ARG A 217 46.62 -16.20 4.56
CA ARG A 217 46.92 -16.72 3.21
C ARG A 217 46.72 -15.66 2.15
N LYS A 218 47.73 -15.47 1.31
CA LYS A 218 47.76 -14.47 0.22
C LYS A 218 47.27 -15.05 -1.11
N SER A 219 46.57 -14.19 -1.84
CA SER A 219 46.36 -14.12 -3.30
C SER A 219 47.02 -15.16 -4.22
N MET A 220 46.27 -15.60 -5.23
CA MET A 220 46.82 -15.73 -6.59
C MET A 220 45.74 -15.44 -7.66
N LYS A 221 46.11 -14.71 -8.72
CA LYS A 221 45.38 -14.60 -10.00
C LYS A 221 46.21 -15.34 -11.06
N LEU A 222 45.55 -15.90 -12.08
CA LEU A 222 46.12 -15.99 -13.42
C LEU A 222 45.01 -16.20 -14.47
N GLN A 223 45.34 -15.94 -15.74
CA GLN A 223 44.42 -15.92 -16.87
C GLN A 223 44.76 -17.01 -17.90
N SER A 224 43.77 -17.35 -18.74
CA SER A 224 43.89 -17.77 -20.15
C SER A 224 45.18 -18.43 -20.65
N ASN A 225 45.07 -19.63 -21.25
CA ASN A 225 45.13 -19.73 -22.72
C ASN A 225 44.61 -21.07 -23.26
N ALA A 226 44.43 -21.13 -24.58
CA ALA A 226 43.76 -22.22 -25.31
C ALA A 226 44.70 -23.38 -25.68
N THR A 227 44.14 -24.56 -25.98
CA THR A 227 44.37 -25.21 -27.30
C THR A 227 43.37 -26.33 -27.66
N LYS A 228 43.20 -26.45 -28.98
CA LYS A 228 42.61 -27.48 -29.87
C LYS A 228 42.26 -28.89 -29.36
N ASN A 229 41.22 -29.44 -30.02
CA ASN A 229 41.04 -30.79 -30.60
C ASN A 229 41.72 -32.00 -29.93
N ASP A 230 40.96 -33.10 -29.72
CA ASP A 230 40.89 -34.14 -30.76
C ASP A 230 39.66 -35.07 -30.66
N THR A 231 39.49 -35.95 -31.66
CA THR A 231 38.38 -36.90 -31.86
C THR A 231 38.83 -38.36 -31.84
N THR A 232 38.14 -39.24 -31.09
CA THR A 232 37.81 -40.68 -31.31
C THR A 232 37.26 -41.25 -29.99
N LEU A 233 36.23 -42.10 -29.85
CA LEU A 233 35.75 -43.34 -30.51
C LEU A 233 36.40 -44.65 -30.00
N VAL A 234 35.52 -45.59 -29.61
CA VAL A 234 35.71 -47.07 -29.44
C VAL A 234 36.53 -47.53 -28.19
N GLN A 235 36.35 -48.70 -27.54
CA GLN A 235 35.22 -49.62 -27.22
C GLN A 235 35.80 -50.81 -26.36
N VAL A 236 34.97 -51.82 -26.01
CA VAL A 236 35.32 -53.26 -25.79
C VAL A 236 35.69 -53.79 -24.37
N THR A 237 34.74 -54.50 -23.74
CA THR A 237 34.89 -55.64 -22.75
C THR A 237 35.40 -55.37 -21.31
N LYS A 238 35.17 -56.26 -20.30
CA LYS A 238 34.63 -57.65 -20.28
C LYS A 238 33.82 -58.00 -19.01
N LEU A 239 33.00 -59.05 -19.12
CA LEU A 239 32.21 -59.78 -18.08
C LEU A 239 33.11 -60.80 -17.31
N PRO A 240 32.73 -61.38 -16.13
CA PRO A 240 31.57 -62.30 -15.95
C PRO A 240 30.81 -62.28 -14.57
N VAL A 241 29.48 -62.52 -14.52
CA VAL A 241 28.76 -63.75 -13.98
C VAL A 241 28.52 -63.71 -12.44
N ASP A 242 27.38 -64.04 -11.83
CA ASP A 242 26.36 -65.14 -11.96
C ASP A 242 24.88 -64.65 -11.80
N VAL A 243 23.87 -65.19 -12.53
CA VAL A 243 22.79 -66.16 -12.11
C VAL A 243 21.89 -65.65 -10.96
N ALA A 244 20.54 -65.61 -10.98
CA ALA A 244 19.41 -66.05 -11.86
C ALA A 244 18.08 -65.44 -11.26
N ILE A 245 16.79 -65.76 -11.50
CA ILE A 245 15.79 -66.14 -12.57
C ILE A 245 14.40 -66.00 -11.83
N HIS A 246 13.20 -65.65 -12.31
CA HIS A 246 12.45 -65.46 -13.59
C HIS A 246 11.66 -64.11 -13.52
N GLY A 247 10.80 -63.65 -14.46
CA GLY A 247 10.49 -64.09 -15.83
C GLY A 247 9.14 -63.55 -16.39
N LYS A 248 9.22 -62.62 -17.38
CA LYS A 248 8.38 -62.35 -18.61
C LYS A 248 6.82 -62.38 -18.53
N PHE A 249 6.02 -61.71 -19.36
CA PHE A 249 6.10 -61.03 -20.69
C PHE A 249 5.34 -59.65 -20.60
N SER A 250 5.50 -58.58 -21.41
CA SER A 250 5.78 -58.37 -22.86
C SER A 250 4.53 -58.62 -23.77
N SER A 251 4.12 -57.81 -24.75
CA SER A 251 4.57 -56.48 -25.25
C SER A 251 3.63 -55.91 -26.33
N ASN A 252 3.58 -54.57 -26.44
CA ASN A 252 3.43 -53.73 -27.65
C ASN A 252 2.15 -53.71 -28.56
N ASN A 253 1.91 -52.48 -29.05
CA ASN A 253 1.49 -52.07 -30.40
C ASN A 253 0.02 -51.75 -30.79
N THR A 254 -0.05 -50.87 -31.80
CA THR A 254 -1.17 -50.48 -32.71
C THR A 254 -2.36 -49.65 -32.20
N LYS A 255 -2.40 -48.39 -32.66
CA LYS A 255 -3.60 -47.63 -33.11
C LYS A 255 -3.87 -47.98 -34.60
N PRO A 256 -4.95 -47.47 -35.27
CA PRO A 256 -6.27 -46.99 -34.81
C PRO A 256 -7.47 -47.61 -35.57
N VAL A 257 -8.69 -47.54 -35.00
CA VAL A 257 -9.96 -47.65 -35.77
C VAL A 257 -10.98 -46.65 -35.20
N LYS A 258 -11.86 -46.08 -36.05
CA LYS A 258 -13.01 -45.25 -35.67
C LYS A 258 -14.27 -46.11 -35.55
N GLN A 259 -15.17 -45.78 -34.61
CA GLN A 259 -16.61 -45.83 -34.88
C GLN A 259 -17.39 -44.93 -33.91
N GLU A 260 -18.51 -44.40 -34.39
CA GLU A 260 -19.41 -43.49 -33.67
C GLU A 260 -20.66 -44.27 -33.21
N ALA A 261 -21.17 -43.98 -32.02
CA ALA A 261 -22.53 -44.31 -31.62
C ALA A 261 -23.00 -43.36 -30.50
N HIS A 262 -24.15 -42.72 -30.68
CA HIS A 262 -24.81 -41.95 -29.62
C HIS A 262 -25.67 -42.90 -28.77
N LEU A 263 -25.76 -42.66 -27.44
CA LEU A 263 -27.09 -42.58 -26.83
C LEU A 263 -27.15 -41.75 -25.53
N ASN A 264 -28.35 -41.23 -25.33
CA ASN A 264 -28.80 -40.16 -24.45
C ASN A 264 -29.09 -40.58 -22.99
N ILE A 265 -29.23 -39.57 -22.12
CA ILE A 265 -30.12 -39.51 -20.92
C ILE A 265 -29.77 -40.38 -19.68
N SER A 266 -29.48 -39.71 -18.55
CA SER A 266 -30.43 -39.66 -17.40
C SER A 266 -29.94 -38.75 -16.24
N LYS A 267 -30.89 -38.24 -15.44
CA LYS A 267 -30.67 -37.57 -14.14
C LYS A 267 -31.41 -38.34 -13.04
N ALA A 268 -30.71 -38.80 -12.01
CA ALA A 268 -31.21 -39.21 -10.69
C ALA A 268 -30.01 -39.08 -9.72
N VAL A 269 -30.02 -38.45 -8.53
CA VAL A 269 -31.07 -38.04 -7.56
C VAL A 269 -31.60 -39.16 -6.66
N TYR A 270 -31.65 -38.87 -5.35
CA TYR A 270 -32.16 -39.66 -4.21
C TYR A 270 -31.18 -40.68 -3.57
N PRO A 271 -31.34 -41.01 -2.27
CA PRO A 271 -32.40 -40.59 -1.35
C PRO A 271 -31.96 -39.80 -0.09
N VAL A 272 -32.82 -38.87 0.33
CA VAL A 272 -33.01 -38.49 1.73
C VAL A 272 -34.45 -38.86 2.10
N LYS A 273 -34.68 -39.49 3.25
CA LYS A 273 -36.02 -39.72 3.81
C LYS A 273 -36.03 -39.51 5.35
N PRO A 274 -37.20 -39.23 5.97
CA PRO A 274 -37.25 -38.41 7.17
C PRO A 274 -37.92 -39.06 8.39
N VAL A 275 -37.89 -38.36 9.53
CA VAL A 275 -38.82 -38.54 10.66
C VAL A 275 -39.36 -37.15 11.08
N GLN A 276 -40.58 -37.08 11.62
CA GLN A 276 -41.37 -35.86 11.76
C GLN A 276 -41.47 -35.30 13.20
N ARG A 277 -42.01 -34.08 13.30
CA ARG A 277 -42.46 -33.41 14.55
C ARG A 277 -43.71 -34.07 15.14
N VAL A 278 -43.90 -33.94 16.46
CA VAL A 278 -45.16 -33.70 17.22
C VAL A 278 -44.69 -33.23 18.62
N THR A 279 -44.69 -31.95 19.04
CA THR A 279 -45.74 -30.95 19.38
C THR A 279 -46.40 -31.11 20.77
N LYS A 280 -46.75 -29.96 21.40
CA LYS A 280 -47.65 -29.77 22.57
C LYS A 280 -47.12 -30.22 23.95
N GLU A 281 -47.50 -29.64 25.11
CA GLU A 281 -48.13 -28.34 25.48
C GLU A 281 -48.07 -28.14 27.02
N ILE A 282 -48.23 -26.89 27.53
CA ILE A 282 -48.61 -26.53 28.93
C ILE A 282 -47.60 -26.93 30.06
N GLY A 283 -47.38 -26.18 31.15
CA GLY A 283 -47.73 -24.79 31.46
C GLY A 283 -47.73 -24.45 32.97
N SER A 284 -47.36 -23.20 33.30
CA SER A 284 -47.77 -22.41 34.49
C SER A 284 -47.28 -22.73 35.94
N LYS A 285 -46.97 -21.62 36.65
CA LYS A 285 -47.20 -21.29 38.09
C LYS A 285 -46.26 -21.74 39.24
N PHE A 286 -45.67 -20.71 39.88
CA PHE A 286 -45.28 -20.56 41.31
C PHE A 286 -44.20 -21.53 41.88
N TYR A 287 -43.50 -21.28 43.00
CA TYR A 287 -43.68 -20.32 44.12
C TYR A 287 -42.36 -19.58 44.52
N MET A 288 -42.45 -18.74 45.56
CA MET A 288 -41.38 -17.90 46.14
C MET A 288 -40.62 -18.54 47.32
N ASN A 289 -39.59 -17.81 47.81
CA ASN A 289 -38.76 -17.96 49.02
C ASN A 289 -37.52 -18.88 48.89
N SER A 290 -36.31 -18.57 49.40
CA SER A 290 -35.73 -17.57 50.35
C SER A 290 -35.26 -18.18 51.68
N LYS A 291 -34.00 -17.86 52.03
CA LYS A 291 -33.33 -17.80 53.36
C LYS A 291 -32.05 -18.64 53.61
N ASP A 292 -30.98 -17.88 53.91
CA ASP A 292 -30.06 -17.98 55.06
C ASP A 292 -29.24 -19.26 55.35
N LYS A 293 -27.91 -19.14 55.20
CA LYS A 293 -26.83 -19.35 56.23
C LYS A 293 -25.45 -19.20 55.56
N GLN A 294 -24.61 -18.20 55.86
CA GLN A 294 -23.83 -17.90 57.08
C GLN A 294 -22.57 -18.77 57.34
N TYR A 295 -21.41 -18.09 57.25
CA TYR A 295 -20.13 -18.28 57.96
C TYR A 295 -19.40 -19.64 58.00
N THR A 296 -18.14 -19.62 57.52
CA THR A 296 -16.99 -19.49 58.45
C THR A 296 -15.73 -18.96 57.75
N VAL A 297 -14.81 -18.37 58.53
CA VAL A 297 -13.53 -17.79 58.07
C VAL A 297 -12.40 -18.32 58.96
N ARG A 298 -11.22 -18.59 58.41
CA ARG A 298 -9.96 -18.67 59.19
C ARG A 298 -8.80 -17.98 58.48
N ASN A 299 -8.17 -17.05 59.19
CA ASN A 299 -6.88 -16.46 58.86
C ASN A 299 -5.74 -17.29 59.48
N THR A 300 -4.56 -17.29 58.86
CA THR A 300 -3.26 -17.37 59.56
C THR A 300 -2.15 -16.83 58.66
N SER A 301 -1.31 -15.96 59.24
CA SER A 301 -0.06 -15.44 58.66
C SER A 301 1.01 -15.37 59.78
N PRO A 302 2.26 -14.91 59.55
CA PRO A 302 3.36 -15.81 59.19
C PRO A 302 4.55 -15.74 60.17
N ARG A 303 5.56 -16.61 60.00
CA ARG A 303 6.91 -16.43 60.60
C ARG A 303 8.03 -16.85 59.64
N SER A 304 9.15 -16.13 59.75
CA SER A 304 10.36 -16.27 58.94
C SER A 304 11.38 -17.23 59.56
N ILE A 305 12.37 -17.66 58.78
CA ILE A 305 13.76 -17.91 59.20
C ILE A 305 14.68 -17.60 58.00
N THR A 306 15.92 -17.17 58.30
CA THR A 306 16.93 -16.69 57.33
C THR A 306 18.07 -17.71 57.20
N HIS A 307 18.78 -17.75 56.06
CA HIS A 307 20.25 -17.74 56.01
C HIS A 307 20.79 -17.51 54.58
N MET A 308 22.09 -17.18 54.47
CA MET A 308 22.81 -16.82 53.22
C MET A 308 23.91 -17.84 52.84
N ALA A 309 24.58 -17.57 51.70
CA ALA A 309 25.89 -18.09 51.23
C ALA A 309 25.87 -19.42 50.44
N GLN A 310 26.72 -19.67 49.42
CA GLN A 310 27.45 -18.84 48.43
C GLN A 310 28.14 -19.79 47.39
N VAL A 311 28.98 -19.26 46.49
CA VAL A 311 29.99 -19.99 45.66
C VAL A 311 29.52 -20.62 44.32
N SER A 312 30.37 -20.47 43.30
CA SER A 312 30.34 -20.97 41.90
C SER A 312 31.78 -21.44 41.52
N PRO A 313 32.17 -21.78 40.26
CA PRO A 313 31.44 -22.11 39.02
C PRO A 313 31.99 -23.31 38.17
N LYS A 314 31.27 -23.72 37.10
CA LYS A 314 31.76 -24.38 35.85
C LYS A 314 32.32 -25.83 35.97
N PRO A 315 32.59 -26.59 34.85
CA PRO A 315 32.57 -26.23 33.41
C PRO A 315 31.55 -27.02 32.54
N LEU A 316 31.69 -26.93 31.20
CA LEU A 316 30.83 -27.60 30.20
C LEU A 316 31.42 -28.94 29.73
N GLN A 317 30.56 -29.88 29.29
CA GLN A 317 30.92 -30.81 28.21
C GLN A 317 29.69 -31.21 27.34
N MET A 318 29.99 -31.81 26.19
CA MET A 318 29.16 -32.04 24.99
C MET A 318 28.14 -33.20 25.17
N VAL A 319 26.88 -33.09 24.68
CA VAL A 319 26.31 -33.50 23.36
C VAL A 319 26.01 -35.01 23.25
N GLU A 320 24.85 -35.32 22.65
CA GLU A 320 24.37 -36.66 22.21
C GLU A 320 24.15 -37.73 23.30
N ASP A 321 23.00 -37.68 23.98
CA ASP A 321 22.32 -38.89 24.50
C ASP A 321 20.84 -38.65 24.91
N GLN A 322 19.97 -38.21 23.96
CA GLN A 322 18.50 -38.12 24.17
C GLN A 322 17.65 -38.59 22.98
N LEU A 323 18.08 -39.67 22.33
CA LEU A 323 17.28 -40.41 21.34
C LEU A 323 17.32 -41.92 21.61
N ASN A 324 16.67 -42.36 22.70
CA ASN A 324 16.01 -43.69 22.85
C ASN A 324 15.54 -43.95 24.30
N GLN A 325 14.38 -43.41 24.71
CA GLN A 325 13.62 -43.98 25.84
C GLN A 325 12.13 -43.52 25.88
N TRP A 326 11.37 -43.91 24.86
CA TRP A 326 9.91 -44.00 24.96
C TRP A 326 9.48 -45.45 25.18
N GLY A 327 9.70 -45.94 26.40
CA GLY A 327 9.09 -47.15 26.96
C GLY A 327 8.04 -46.71 27.98
N GLY A 328 6.80 -47.17 27.83
CA GLY A 328 5.65 -46.50 28.45
C GLY A 328 5.48 -46.73 29.96
N GLU A 329 4.93 -45.71 30.63
CA GLU A 329 4.25 -45.84 31.91
C GLU A 329 2.80 -45.32 31.77
N GLN A 330 1.85 -45.90 32.49
CA GLN A 330 0.42 -45.76 32.18
C GLN A 330 -0.19 -44.47 32.74
N VAL A 331 -0.51 -43.51 31.86
CA VAL A 331 -1.43 -42.42 32.21
C VAL A 331 -2.86 -42.98 32.25
N GLN A 332 -3.49 -42.93 33.42
CA GLN A 332 -4.90 -43.29 33.55
C GLN A 332 -5.79 -42.32 32.77
N LEU A 333 -6.40 -42.81 31.69
CA LEU A 333 -7.46 -42.11 30.95
C LEU A 333 -8.72 -42.02 31.82
N GLN A 334 -8.81 -40.97 32.63
CA GLN A 334 -10.08 -40.55 33.20
C GLN A 334 -10.99 -40.10 32.05
N ASN A 335 -12.00 -40.92 31.73
CA ASN A 335 -13.10 -40.57 30.83
C ASN A 335 -14.03 -39.54 31.48
N SER A 336 -13.50 -38.36 31.82
CA SER A 336 -14.33 -37.19 32.06
C SER A 336 -14.94 -36.79 30.72
N THR A 337 -16.21 -37.15 30.49
CA THR A 337 -17.04 -36.56 29.43
C THR A 337 -17.38 -35.12 29.80
N GLY A 338 -16.33 -34.30 29.88
CA GLY A 338 -16.35 -32.88 30.18
C GLY A 338 -16.99 -32.13 29.02
N ARG A 339 -18.32 -32.18 28.98
CA ARG A 339 -19.14 -31.23 28.23
C ARG A 339 -18.69 -29.84 28.67
N ARG A 340 -17.83 -29.19 27.86
CA ARG A 340 -17.36 -27.82 28.15
C ARG A 340 -18.58 -27.01 28.58
N ARG A 341 -18.55 -26.40 29.77
CA ARG A 341 -19.51 -25.34 30.07
C ARG A 341 -19.42 -24.35 28.91
N ALA A 342 -20.56 -23.92 28.39
CA ALA A 342 -20.56 -22.75 27.53
C ALA A 342 -19.86 -21.65 28.33
N SER A 343 -18.79 -21.09 27.79
CA SER A 343 -18.06 -20.04 28.49
C SER A 343 -19.03 -18.89 28.74
N GLU A 344 -18.99 -18.36 29.96
CA GLU A 344 -19.84 -17.23 30.34
C GLU A 344 -19.45 -16.01 29.50
N ARG A 345 -20.36 -15.04 29.35
CA ARG A 345 -20.18 -13.92 28.43
C ARG A 345 -20.52 -12.60 29.11
N HIS A 346 -19.59 -11.65 29.03
CA HIS A 346 -19.75 -10.28 29.51
C HIS A 346 -19.99 -9.30 28.36
N LYS A 347 -20.52 -8.11 28.70
CA LYS A 347 -20.56 -6.97 27.79
C LYS A 347 -19.17 -6.36 27.65
N VAL A 348 -18.81 -5.97 26.43
CA VAL A 348 -17.54 -5.28 26.12
C VAL A 348 -17.34 -4.07 27.04
N MET A 349 -16.20 -4.02 27.72
CA MET A 349 -15.86 -3.02 28.73
C MET A 349 -15.63 -1.65 28.08
N ALA A 350 -16.49 -0.68 28.38
CA ALA A 350 -16.32 0.74 28.04
C ALA A 350 -15.25 1.41 28.93
N LEU A 351 -14.04 0.86 28.94
CA LEU A 351 -12.95 1.20 29.86
C LEU A 351 -12.16 2.42 29.37
N ASP A 352 -12.01 3.45 30.20
CA ASP A 352 -11.08 4.57 29.99
C ASP A 352 -10.58 5.12 31.34
N MET A 353 -9.66 4.39 31.97
CA MET A 353 -9.13 4.71 33.31
C MET A 353 -7.95 5.67 33.25
N THR A 354 -7.92 6.67 34.13
CA THR A 354 -6.76 7.55 34.33
C THR A 354 -6.45 7.71 35.82
N ASN A 355 -5.16 7.87 36.15
CA ASN A 355 -4.70 8.02 37.55
C ASN A 355 -5.14 9.35 38.21
N ARG A 356 -5.65 10.30 37.43
CA ARG A 356 -6.17 11.60 37.87
C ARG A 356 -7.35 12.01 36.96
N PRO A 357 -8.30 12.82 37.44
CA PRO A 357 -9.30 13.45 36.59
C PRO A 357 -8.64 14.33 35.52
N ARG A 358 -9.13 14.23 34.28
CA ARG A 358 -8.65 15.04 33.15
C ARG A 358 -9.19 16.47 33.25
N ASP A 359 -8.37 17.46 32.89
CA ASP A 359 -8.89 18.82 32.70
C ASP A 359 -9.76 18.88 31.44
N MET A 360 -11.01 19.28 31.61
CA MET A 360 -11.99 19.45 30.54
C MET A 360 -11.65 20.61 29.58
N ARG A 361 -10.74 21.51 29.97
CA ARG A 361 -10.30 22.68 29.19
C ARG A 361 -8.96 22.49 28.48
N ALA A 362 -8.31 21.33 28.66
CA ALA A 362 -7.01 21.06 28.05
C ALA A 362 -7.08 21.05 26.51
N VAL A 363 -5.99 21.46 25.86
CA VAL A 363 -5.91 21.52 24.39
C VAL A 363 -6.14 20.13 23.79
N GLY A 364 -7.01 20.06 22.77
CA GLY A 364 -7.34 18.82 22.06
C GLY A 364 -8.04 17.73 22.89
N GLN A 365 -8.50 18.04 24.11
CA GLN A 365 -9.28 17.15 24.95
C GLN A 365 -10.62 16.76 24.28
N PHE A 366 -11.13 15.56 24.59
CA PHE A 366 -12.30 14.96 23.92
C PHE A 366 -12.14 14.85 22.39
N GLY A 367 -10.92 14.64 21.90
CA GLY A 367 -10.61 14.54 20.47
C GLY A 367 -10.85 15.82 19.65
N GLN A 368 -11.04 16.97 20.30
CA GLN A 368 -11.32 18.24 19.61
C GLN A 368 -10.11 18.75 18.80
N ALA A 369 -10.38 19.59 17.81
CA ALA A 369 -9.35 20.29 17.05
C ALA A 369 -8.59 21.28 17.94
N ALA A 370 -7.27 21.16 17.97
CA ALA A 370 -6.36 22.08 18.64
C ALA A 370 -5.96 23.22 17.68
N VAL A 371 -5.87 24.44 18.19
CA VAL A 371 -5.59 25.65 17.40
C VAL A 371 -4.22 26.20 17.74
N VAL A 372 -3.40 26.47 16.72
CA VAL A 372 -2.09 27.13 16.88
C VAL A 372 -2.31 28.62 17.20
N PRO A 373 -1.75 29.16 18.30
CA PRO A 373 -1.79 30.59 18.57
C PRO A 373 -1.18 31.42 17.42
N PRO A 374 -1.76 32.58 17.03
CA PRO A 374 -1.28 33.36 15.89
C PRO A 374 0.20 33.76 15.97
N ASP A 375 0.69 34.00 17.18
CA ASP A 375 2.09 34.32 17.52
C ASP A 375 3.06 33.14 17.37
N ARG A 376 2.55 31.90 17.27
CA ARG A 376 3.36 30.66 17.22
C ARG A 376 3.17 29.85 15.94
N GLN A 377 2.63 30.45 14.88
CA GLN A 377 2.50 29.76 13.60
C GLN A 377 3.87 29.37 13.02
N GLU A 378 4.86 30.26 13.05
CA GLU A 378 6.21 29.95 12.55
C GLU A 378 6.89 28.82 13.34
N GLU A 379 6.70 28.79 14.67
CA GLU A 379 7.15 27.67 15.53
C GLU A 379 6.50 26.36 15.06
N SER A 380 5.16 26.32 14.97
CA SER A 380 4.40 25.14 14.54
C SER A 380 4.78 24.66 13.14
N TRP A 381 4.94 25.56 12.17
CA TRP A 381 5.36 25.23 10.81
C TRP A 381 6.80 24.69 10.74
N SER A 382 7.74 25.28 11.49
CA SER A 382 9.14 24.82 11.50
C SER A 382 9.27 23.37 11.99
N ARG A 383 8.46 23.00 12.99
CA ARG A 383 8.44 21.68 13.61
C ARG A 383 7.68 20.61 12.83
N TRP A 384 6.99 20.96 11.75
CA TRP A 384 6.26 20.01 10.89
C TRP A 384 7.17 18.85 10.41
N SER A 385 8.41 19.17 10.06
CA SER A 385 9.39 18.20 9.54
C SER A 385 9.90 17.18 10.57
N GLU A 386 9.61 17.36 11.87
CA GLU A 386 9.98 16.39 12.91
C GLU A 386 9.17 15.08 12.82
N GLY A 387 7.90 15.18 12.42
CA GLY A 387 6.97 14.04 12.38
C GLY A 387 6.12 13.92 11.12
N TYR A 388 6.09 14.95 10.25
CA TYR A 388 5.11 15.13 9.17
C TYR A 388 3.65 15.24 9.64
N PHE A 389 3.48 15.89 10.79
CA PHE A 389 2.22 16.37 11.37
C PHE A 389 2.54 17.52 12.34
N ASN A 390 1.53 18.14 12.95
CA ASN A 390 1.68 19.27 13.87
C ASN A 390 2.21 18.84 15.26
N VAL A 391 3.52 18.59 15.34
CA VAL A 391 4.21 18.18 16.58
C VAL A 391 4.03 19.21 17.70
N PHE A 392 4.07 20.51 17.37
CA PHE A 392 3.83 21.60 18.31
C PHE A 392 2.46 21.49 19.03
N LEU A 393 1.38 21.18 18.30
CA LEU A 393 0.09 20.91 18.93
C LEU A 393 0.10 19.59 19.71
N SER A 394 0.70 18.53 19.15
CA SER A 394 0.76 17.23 19.83
C SER A 394 1.47 17.30 21.19
N GLU A 395 2.44 18.19 21.40
CA GLU A 395 3.08 18.35 22.71
C GLU A 395 2.23 19.12 23.75
N GLN A 396 1.25 19.91 23.32
CA GLN A 396 0.31 20.61 24.21
C GLN A 396 -0.90 19.76 24.61
N ILE A 397 -1.20 18.71 23.84
CA ILE A 397 -2.33 17.82 24.08
C ILE A 397 -1.93 16.75 25.13
N PRO A 398 -2.75 16.50 26.18
CA PRO A 398 -2.43 15.47 27.18
C PRO A 398 -2.13 14.09 26.57
N VAL A 399 -1.20 13.35 27.16
CA VAL A 399 -0.86 11.97 26.75
C VAL A 399 -1.95 10.97 27.12
N ASP A 400 -2.83 11.34 28.06
CA ASP A 400 -3.94 10.54 28.54
C ASP A 400 -5.30 11.10 28.09
N ARG A 401 -5.36 11.98 27.07
CA ARG A 401 -6.58 12.70 26.66
C ARG A 401 -7.79 11.79 26.43
N ALA A 402 -8.98 12.31 26.70
CA ALA A 402 -10.22 11.68 26.27
C ALA A 402 -10.41 11.87 24.75
N ILE A 403 -11.13 10.93 24.13
CA ILE A 403 -11.61 10.98 22.75
C ILE A 403 -13.10 10.57 22.75
N PRO A 404 -13.90 10.92 21.72
CA PRO A 404 -15.31 10.52 21.67
C PRO A 404 -15.44 9.01 21.42
N ASP A 405 -16.45 8.35 22.01
CA ASP A 405 -16.84 7.02 21.56
C ASP A 405 -17.48 7.14 20.18
N THR A 406 -16.84 6.53 19.17
CA THR A 406 -17.23 6.60 17.76
C THR A 406 -17.84 5.28 17.25
N ARG A 407 -17.99 4.28 18.13
CA ARG A 407 -18.49 2.96 17.75
C ARG A 407 -19.99 3.01 17.39
N PRO A 408 -20.48 2.12 16.52
CA PRO A 408 -21.90 1.86 16.36
C PRO A 408 -22.61 1.68 17.72
N PRO A 409 -23.82 2.23 17.94
CA PRO A 409 -24.52 2.10 19.22
C PRO A 409 -24.74 0.66 19.68
N ALA A 410 -24.91 -0.29 18.74
CA ALA A 410 -25.05 -1.71 19.03
C ALA A 410 -23.81 -2.30 19.73
N CYS A 411 -22.62 -1.78 19.46
CA CYS A 411 -21.35 -2.27 20.03
C CYS A 411 -21.25 -2.13 21.56
N ALA A 412 -22.06 -1.27 22.18
CA ALA A 412 -22.16 -1.17 23.65
C ALA A 412 -22.91 -2.36 24.29
N GLU A 413 -23.72 -3.08 23.50
CA GLU A 413 -24.48 -4.26 23.93
C GLU A 413 -23.83 -5.57 23.48
N ASN A 414 -22.70 -5.53 22.75
CA ASN A 414 -21.98 -6.72 22.30
C ASN A 414 -21.52 -7.58 23.48
N LEU A 415 -21.73 -8.90 23.35
CA LEU A 415 -21.29 -9.91 24.29
C LEU A 415 -20.07 -10.66 23.74
N VAL A 416 -19.04 -10.80 24.56
CA VAL A 416 -17.79 -11.54 24.29
C VAL A 416 -17.59 -12.61 25.36
N HIS A 417 -16.73 -13.61 25.13
CA HIS A 417 -16.47 -14.66 26.12
C HIS A 417 -15.63 -14.19 27.31
N ASP A 418 -15.76 -14.86 28.46
CA ASP A 418 -15.02 -14.51 29.68
C ASP A 418 -13.58 -15.08 29.69
N ASP A 419 -13.28 -16.07 28.85
CA ASP A 419 -11.99 -16.76 28.70
C ASP A 419 -11.19 -16.32 27.44
N LEU A 420 -11.32 -15.04 27.06
CA LEU A 420 -10.55 -14.46 25.94
C LEU A 420 -9.01 -14.61 26.14
N PRO A 421 -8.26 -14.83 25.06
CA PRO A 421 -6.81 -15.04 25.12
C PRO A 421 -6.06 -13.75 25.49
N MET A 422 -4.90 -13.88 26.14
CA MET A 422 -4.10 -12.71 26.50
C MET A 422 -3.30 -12.19 25.30
N THR A 423 -3.30 -10.88 25.05
CA THR A 423 -2.51 -10.28 23.97
C THR A 423 -1.19 -9.67 24.46
N SER A 424 -0.15 -9.76 23.62
CA SER A 424 0.98 -8.83 23.66
C SER A 424 0.77 -7.74 22.62
N VAL A 425 0.66 -6.48 23.07
CA VAL A 425 0.59 -5.33 22.17
C VAL A 425 2.01 -4.96 21.74
N ILE A 426 2.27 -4.89 20.43
CA ILE A 426 3.59 -4.63 19.86
C ILE A 426 3.56 -3.30 19.10
N PHE A 427 4.25 -2.30 19.64
CA PHE A 427 4.61 -1.07 18.95
C PHE A 427 6.02 -1.21 18.38
N CYS A 428 6.21 -0.78 17.13
CA CYS A 428 7.53 -0.65 16.51
C CYS A 428 7.75 0.82 16.14
N PHE A 429 8.87 1.41 16.56
CA PHE A 429 9.11 2.84 16.40
C PHE A 429 10.57 3.14 16.00
N MET A 430 10.75 4.22 15.25
CA MET A 430 12.06 4.76 14.88
C MET A 430 11.96 6.28 14.77
N ASP A 431 12.72 7.00 15.61
CA ASP A 431 12.70 8.47 15.70
C ASP A 431 11.30 9.09 15.88
N GLU A 432 10.41 8.34 16.55
CA GLU A 432 9.04 8.75 16.80
C GLU A 432 8.95 9.93 17.78
N VAL A 433 8.00 10.82 17.52
CA VAL A 433 7.73 12.00 18.36
C VAL A 433 7.30 11.57 19.77
N TRP A 434 7.95 12.12 20.79
CA TRP A 434 7.75 11.79 22.20
C TRP A 434 6.27 11.83 22.62
N SER A 435 5.55 12.90 22.26
CA SER A 435 4.16 13.09 22.67
C SER A 435 3.20 12.06 22.05
N THR A 436 3.42 11.63 20.80
CA THR A 436 2.58 10.62 20.15
C THR A 436 2.89 9.22 20.65
N LEU A 437 4.18 8.86 20.78
CA LEU A 437 4.58 7.55 21.31
C LEU A 437 4.02 7.32 22.72
N LEU A 438 4.15 8.31 23.61
CA LEU A 438 3.57 8.22 24.94
C LEU A 438 2.04 8.14 24.89
N ARG A 439 1.36 8.97 24.07
CA ARG A 439 -0.10 8.95 23.96
C ARG A 439 -0.64 7.59 23.49
N SER A 440 0.04 6.93 22.56
CA SER A 440 -0.34 5.58 22.12
C SER A 440 -0.21 4.52 23.23
N VAL A 441 0.87 4.57 24.01
CA VAL A 441 1.08 3.65 25.14
C VAL A 441 0.06 3.90 26.26
N HIS A 442 -0.18 5.16 26.62
CA HIS A 442 -1.23 5.53 27.59
C HIS A 442 -2.61 5.10 27.10
N SER A 443 -2.94 5.34 25.82
CA SER A 443 -4.23 4.98 25.25
C SER A 443 -4.52 3.47 25.35
N VAL A 444 -3.52 2.62 25.08
CA VAL A 444 -3.61 1.16 25.30
C VAL A 444 -3.77 0.82 26.78
N LEU A 445 -2.92 1.36 27.67
CA LEU A 445 -2.97 1.04 29.10
C LEU A 445 -4.29 1.47 29.77
N ASN A 446 -4.87 2.59 29.34
CA ASN A 446 -6.08 3.16 29.92
C ASN A 446 -7.37 2.46 29.44
N ARG A 447 -7.35 1.84 28.24
CA ARG A 447 -8.55 1.36 27.51
C ARG A 447 -8.54 -0.13 27.17
N SER A 448 -7.60 -0.91 27.71
CA SER A 448 -7.54 -2.36 27.56
C SER A 448 -7.81 -3.08 28.89
N PRO A 449 -8.71 -4.08 28.95
CA PRO A 449 -8.97 -4.83 30.17
C PRO A 449 -7.68 -5.39 30.81
N PRO A 450 -7.41 -5.12 32.11
CA PRO A 450 -6.14 -5.49 32.74
C PRO A 450 -5.84 -6.99 32.83
N HIS A 451 -6.82 -7.87 32.59
CA HIS A 451 -6.62 -9.31 32.53
C HIS A 451 -6.22 -9.80 31.12
N LEU A 452 -6.64 -9.12 30.04
CA LEU A 452 -6.33 -9.49 28.65
C LEU A 452 -5.00 -8.91 28.17
N LEU A 453 -4.63 -7.70 28.58
CA LEU A 453 -3.35 -7.10 28.19
C LEU A 453 -2.19 -7.75 28.96
N LYS A 454 -1.44 -8.66 28.32
CA LYS A 454 -0.27 -9.34 28.91
C LYS A 454 0.87 -8.38 29.19
N GLU A 455 1.29 -7.70 28.13
CA GLU A 455 2.41 -6.76 28.09
C GLU A 455 2.31 -5.84 26.87
N VAL A 456 2.99 -4.71 26.94
CA VAL A 456 3.18 -3.74 25.84
C VAL A 456 4.66 -3.72 25.49
N LEU A 457 5.01 -4.18 24.29
CA LEU A 457 6.37 -4.21 23.76
C LEU A 457 6.62 -2.97 22.91
N LEU A 458 7.62 -2.17 23.28
CA LEU A 458 8.09 -1.02 22.50
C LEU A 458 9.41 -1.41 21.82
N VAL A 459 9.35 -1.74 20.54
CA VAL A 459 10.53 -2.14 19.75
C VAL A 459 11.14 -0.91 19.08
N ASP A 460 12.32 -0.51 19.57
CA ASP A 460 13.14 0.57 19.01
C ASP A 460 14.00 0.06 17.86
N ASP A 461 13.63 0.41 16.63
CA ASP A 461 14.38 0.12 15.40
C ASP A 461 15.59 1.08 15.24
N CYS A 462 16.47 1.08 16.25
CA CYS A 462 17.70 1.86 16.28
C CYS A 462 17.48 3.38 16.05
N SER A 463 16.55 3.98 16.80
CA SER A 463 16.32 5.44 16.82
C SER A 463 17.60 6.22 17.15
N THR A 464 17.70 7.44 16.61
CA THR A 464 18.76 8.42 16.81
C THR A 464 18.44 9.46 17.89
N LYS A 465 17.17 9.70 18.25
CA LYS A 465 16.82 10.73 19.26
C LYS A 465 17.16 10.31 20.69
N ASP A 466 17.92 11.12 21.41
CA ASP A 466 18.32 10.88 22.81
C ASP A 466 17.12 10.72 23.75
N TYR A 467 16.05 11.49 23.53
CA TYR A 467 14.83 11.42 24.34
C TYR A 467 14.12 10.05 24.25
N LEU A 468 14.40 9.25 23.21
CA LEU A 468 13.88 7.89 23.08
C LEU A 468 14.74 6.85 23.81
N LYS A 469 15.89 7.21 24.38
CA LYS A 469 16.82 6.29 25.06
C LYS A 469 16.54 6.22 26.56
N GLU A 470 17.51 6.57 27.41
CA GLU A 470 17.41 6.49 28.88
C GLU A 470 16.19 7.24 29.44
N LYS A 471 15.83 8.40 28.85
CA LYS A 471 14.64 9.16 29.25
C LYS A 471 13.33 8.40 29.03
N LEU A 472 13.24 7.60 27.95
CA LEU A 472 12.07 6.75 27.69
C LEU A 472 12.03 5.55 28.64
N GLU A 473 13.19 4.95 28.95
CA GLU A 473 13.30 3.86 29.91
C GLU A 473 12.93 4.30 31.34
N ALA A 474 13.44 5.45 31.78
CA ALA A 474 13.06 6.07 33.05
C ALA A 474 11.55 6.36 33.11
N TYR A 475 10.97 6.95 32.05
CA TYR A 475 9.53 7.24 32.01
C TYR A 475 8.66 5.98 31.99
N MET A 476 9.03 4.96 31.22
CA MET A 476 8.24 3.73 31.09
C MET A 476 8.42 2.78 32.28
N SER A 477 9.46 2.93 33.10
CA SER A 477 9.69 2.12 34.31
C SER A 477 8.53 2.13 35.31
N GLN A 478 7.70 3.19 35.31
CA GLN A 478 6.51 3.32 36.15
C GLN A 478 5.34 2.39 35.72
N PHE A 479 5.42 1.76 34.54
CA PHE A 479 4.38 0.90 33.99
C PHE A 479 4.87 -0.56 33.92
N PRO A 480 4.52 -1.44 34.90
CA PRO A 480 5.11 -2.78 35.01
C PRO A 480 4.75 -3.75 33.86
N LYS A 481 3.83 -3.37 32.97
CA LYS A 481 3.48 -4.10 31.75
C LYS A 481 4.25 -3.64 30.51
N VAL A 482 4.96 -2.50 30.56
CA VAL A 482 5.70 -1.96 29.42
C VAL A 482 7.12 -2.50 29.42
N ARG A 483 7.57 -3.02 28.27
CA ARG A 483 8.92 -3.55 28.05
C ARG A 483 9.49 -2.91 26.79
N ILE A 484 10.66 -2.30 26.89
CA ILE A 484 11.38 -1.74 25.74
C ILE A 484 12.37 -2.77 25.20
N ILE A 485 12.41 -2.94 23.88
CA ILE A 485 13.30 -3.84 23.16
C ILE A 485 14.16 -2.98 22.22
N ARG A 486 15.48 -2.96 22.43
CA ARG A 486 16.43 -2.16 21.62
C ARG A 486 17.06 -3.03 20.54
N LEU A 487 16.86 -2.68 19.26
CA LEU A 487 17.60 -3.29 18.16
C LEU A 487 18.97 -2.61 18.01
N LYS A 488 20.02 -3.41 17.77
CA LYS A 488 21.42 -2.94 17.71
C LYS A 488 21.78 -2.23 16.42
N GLU A 489 21.08 -2.56 15.35
CA GLU A 489 21.14 -1.91 14.05
C GLU A 489 19.72 -1.66 13.56
N ARG A 490 19.58 -0.85 12.50
CA ARG A 490 18.29 -0.51 11.94
C ARG A 490 17.86 -1.53 10.89
N HIS A 491 16.86 -2.33 11.20
CA HIS A 491 16.34 -3.39 10.34
C HIS A 491 15.02 -2.99 9.62
N GLY A 492 14.29 -2.00 10.13
CA GLY A 492 13.02 -1.51 9.62
C GLY A 492 11.79 -2.25 10.18
N LEU A 493 10.59 -1.68 9.92
CA LEU A 493 9.31 -2.08 10.52
C LEU A 493 9.06 -3.59 10.49
N ILE A 494 9.28 -4.23 9.34
CA ILE A 494 9.00 -5.65 9.14
C ILE A 494 9.82 -6.51 10.11
N ARG A 495 11.13 -6.26 10.19
CA ARG A 495 12.05 -7.01 11.06
C ARG A 495 11.92 -6.60 12.54
N ALA A 496 11.55 -5.35 12.82
CA ALA A 496 11.20 -4.92 14.17
C ALA A 496 9.95 -5.65 14.71
N ARG A 497 8.92 -5.83 13.88
CA ARG A 497 7.72 -6.62 14.23
C ARG A 497 8.05 -8.09 14.50
N LEU A 498 8.94 -8.69 13.69
CA LEU A 498 9.44 -10.05 13.94
C LEU A 498 10.21 -10.15 15.28
N ALA A 499 11.07 -9.18 15.59
CA ALA A 499 11.78 -9.13 16.87
C ALA A 499 10.85 -8.98 18.08
N GLY A 500 9.78 -8.17 17.95
CA GLY A 500 8.71 -8.07 18.94
C GLY A 500 7.96 -9.39 19.14
N ALA A 501 7.52 -10.02 18.05
CA ALA A 501 6.78 -11.29 18.08
C ALA A 501 7.58 -12.42 18.74
N ALA A 502 8.91 -12.44 18.53
CA ALA A 502 9.82 -13.44 19.12
C ALA A 502 9.90 -13.36 20.65
N VAL A 503 9.72 -12.19 21.26
CA VAL A 503 9.86 -11.96 22.72
C VAL A 503 8.54 -11.73 23.45
N ALA A 504 7.42 -11.84 22.73
CA ALA A 504 6.05 -11.70 23.21
C ALA A 504 5.57 -12.92 24.01
N LYS A 505 4.86 -12.68 25.12
CA LYS A 505 4.39 -13.70 26.08
C LYS A 505 2.86 -13.89 26.09
N GLY A 506 2.14 -13.19 25.23
CA GLY A 506 0.71 -13.39 24.99
C GLY A 506 0.45 -14.50 24.00
N ASP A 507 -0.77 -15.01 24.04
CA ASP A 507 -1.32 -16.01 23.12
C ASP A 507 -1.69 -15.34 21.79
N VAL A 508 -2.13 -14.08 21.84
CA VAL A 508 -2.36 -13.21 20.66
C VAL A 508 -1.25 -12.17 20.53
N LEU A 509 -0.93 -11.82 19.29
CA LEU A 509 -0.09 -10.67 18.92
C LEU A 509 -1.00 -9.56 18.40
N THR A 510 -1.02 -8.39 19.05
CA THR A 510 -1.73 -7.19 18.56
C THR A 510 -0.70 -6.15 18.13
N PHE A 511 -0.51 -5.97 16.82
CA PHE A 511 0.38 -4.95 16.27
C PHE A 511 -0.32 -3.60 16.20
N LEU A 512 0.38 -2.54 16.60
CA LEU A 512 -0.06 -1.14 16.50
C LEU A 512 1.12 -0.25 16.07
N ASP A 513 0.84 0.81 15.33
CA ASP A 513 1.86 1.81 14.97
C ASP A 513 1.96 2.90 16.07
N SER A 514 3.13 3.53 16.22
CA SER A 514 3.50 4.38 17.37
C SER A 514 2.91 5.80 17.40
N HIS A 515 1.77 5.99 16.73
CA HIS A 515 1.06 7.26 16.57
C HIS A 515 -0.45 7.07 16.41
N ILE A 516 -1.01 6.31 17.35
CA ILE A 516 -2.42 5.92 17.46
C ILE A 516 -3.09 6.38 18.76
N GLU A 517 -4.42 6.35 18.79
CA GLU A 517 -5.26 6.44 20.00
C GLU A 517 -6.41 5.43 19.90
N CYS A 518 -6.40 4.41 20.76
CA CYS A 518 -7.46 3.41 20.89
C CYS A 518 -8.73 4.02 21.48
N ASN A 519 -9.91 3.58 21.02
CA ASN A 519 -11.18 3.94 21.62
C ASN A 519 -11.59 2.97 22.75
N VAL A 520 -12.69 3.28 23.45
CA VAL A 520 -13.25 2.44 24.52
C VAL A 520 -13.70 1.08 23.97
N GLY A 521 -13.42 -0.01 24.71
CA GLY A 521 -13.80 -1.37 24.29
C GLY A 521 -13.19 -1.82 22.96
N TRP A 522 -12.03 -1.27 22.56
CA TRP A 522 -11.39 -1.61 21.28
C TRP A 522 -10.83 -3.04 21.25
N LEU A 523 -10.43 -3.59 22.40
CA LEU A 523 -9.61 -4.81 22.44
C LEU A 523 -10.45 -6.09 22.40
N GLU A 524 -11.48 -6.23 23.24
CA GLU A 524 -12.25 -7.48 23.30
C GLU A 524 -12.87 -7.91 21.96
N PRO A 525 -13.43 -7.02 21.12
CA PRO A 525 -13.98 -7.42 19.82
C PRO A 525 -12.95 -7.96 18.83
N LEU A 526 -11.66 -7.63 18.99
CA LEU A 526 -10.57 -8.21 18.19
C LEU A 526 -10.20 -9.60 18.71
N LEU A 527 -10.12 -9.76 20.02
CA LEU A 527 -9.75 -11.03 20.66
C LEU A 527 -10.86 -12.08 20.53
N GLU A 528 -12.13 -11.67 20.54
CA GLU A 528 -13.30 -12.52 20.30
C GLU A 528 -13.22 -13.24 18.95
N GLN A 529 -12.80 -12.57 17.87
CA GLN A 529 -12.68 -13.24 16.57
C GLN A 529 -11.56 -14.28 16.54
N VAL A 530 -10.43 -13.99 17.18
CA VAL A 530 -9.27 -14.92 17.27
C VAL A 530 -9.58 -16.09 18.23
N TYR A 531 -10.41 -15.86 19.25
CA TYR A 531 -10.97 -16.92 20.11
C TYR A 531 -11.94 -17.83 19.34
N MET A 532 -12.83 -17.24 18.55
CA MET A 532 -13.88 -17.95 17.81
C MET A 532 -13.34 -18.77 16.62
N GLU A 533 -12.33 -18.26 15.91
CA GLU A 533 -11.53 -19.02 14.95
C GLU A 533 -10.09 -18.50 14.95
N ARG A 534 -9.16 -19.35 15.41
CA ARG A 534 -7.72 -19.05 15.57
C ARG A 534 -7.07 -18.54 14.28
N LYS A 535 -7.58 -18.94 13.12
CA LYS A 535 -7.10 -18.50 11.80
C LYS A 535 -7.65 -17.16 11.32
N ARG A 536 -8.44 -16.45 12.12
CA ARG A 536 -8.87 -15.08 11.84
C ARG A 536 -7.80 -14.07 12.21
N VAL A 537 -7.73 -13.02 11.39
CA VAL A 537 -6.88 -11.85 11.62
C VAL A 537 -7.80 -10.64 11.71
N ALA A 538 -7.95 -10.13 12.93
CA ALA A 538 -8.90 -9.09 13.27
C ALA A 538 -8.25 -7.70 13.20
N CYS A 539 -8.78 -6.84 12.34
CA CYS A 539 -8.36 -5.45 12.18
C CYS A 539 -9.38 -4.51 12.85
N PRO A 540 -8.95 -3.47 13.57
CA PRO A 540 -9.85 -2.38 13.96
C PRO A 540 -10.28 -1.58 12.72
N VAL A 541 -11.39 -0.85 12.83
CA VAL A 541 -11.63 0.31 11.97
C VAL A 541 -10.61 1.39 12.34
N ILE A 542 -9.80 1.80 11.35
CA ILE A 542 -8.74 2.78 11.52
C ILE A 542 -9.31 4.18 11.27
N GLU A 543 -9.44 4.96 12.34
CA GLU A 543 -9.95 6.33 12.30
C GLU A 543 -8.84 7.35 12.04
N VAL A 544 -9.21 8.56 11.63
CA VAL A 544 -8.22 9.59 11.26
C VAL A 544 -7.95 10.50 12.46
N ILE A 545 -6.71 10.53 12.94
CA ILE A 545 -6.23 11.65 13.74
C ILE A 545 -5.62 12.66 12.75
N SER A 546 -6.15 13.87 12.75
CA SER A 546 -5.77 14.95 11.82
C SER A 546 -4.31 15.36 11.96
N ASP A 547 -3.60 15.44 10.83
CA ASP A 547 -2.20 15.85 10.76
C ASP A 547 -1.97 17.32 11.15
N LYS A 548 -3.00 18.16 11.05
CA LYS A 548 -2.90 19.63 11.18
C LYS A 548 -3.33 20.17 12.52
N ASP A 549 -4.43 19.65 13.05
CA ASP A 549 -5.10 20.13 14.27
C ASP A 549 -5.29 19.04 15.33
N MET A 550 -4.79 17.81 15.09
CA MET A 550 -4.85 16.68 16.03
C MET A 550 -6.28 16.28 16.46
N SER A 551 -7.31 16.72 15.73
CA SER A 551 -8.70 16.28 15.91
C SER A 551 -8.86 14.78 15.63
N TYR A 552 -9.79 14.15 16.34
CA TYR A 552 -10.14 12.72 16.18
C TYR A 552 -11.38 12.60 15.30
N VAL A 553 -11.23 12.04 14.10
CA VAL A 553 -12.24 12.08 13.03
C VAL A 553 -12.75 10.68 12.70
N MET A 554 -14.06 10.50 12.86
CA MET A 554 -14.79 9.28 12.57
C MET A 554 -14.75 8.92 11.07
N VAL A 555 -14.59 7.62 10.77
CA VAL A 555 -14.79 7.06 9.42
C VAL A 555 -16.04 6.19 9.33
N ASP A 556 -16.50 5.96 8.10
CA ASP A 556 -17.66 5.11 7.76
C ASP A 556 -17.41 3.65 8.17
N ASN A 557 -18.44 2.99 8.72
CA ASN A 557 -18.37 1.59 9.14
C ASN A 557 -18.11 0.65 7.97
N PHE A 558 -18.76 0.88 6.82
CA PHE A 558 -18.83 -0.10 5.74
C PHE A 558 -17.63 -0.02 4.78
N GLN A 559 -16.40 0.04 5.31
CA GLN A 559 -15.17 0.08 4.53
C GLN A 559 -14.41 -1.25 4.59
N LYS A 560 -13.90 -1.69 3.43
CA LYS A 560 -12.95 -2.79 3.29
C LYS A 560 -11.63 -2.30 2.69
N GLY A 561 -10.53 -2.91 3.12
CA GLY A 561 -9.22 -2.73 2.50
C GLY A 561 -9.11 -3.53 1.20
N ILE A 562 -8.61 -2.89 0.16
CA ILE A 562 -8.43 -3.45 -1.19
C ILE A 562 -7.04 -3.12 -1.73
N PHE A 563 -6.74 -3.63 -2.92
CA PHE A 563 -5.62 -3.14 -3.72
C PHE A 563 -6.04 -2.91 -5.16
N LYS A 564 -5.31 -2.05 -5.87
CA LYS A 564 -5.39 -1.88 -7.33
C LYS A 564 -4.04 -2.22 -7.95
N TRP A 565 -4.01 -2.59 -9.23
CA TRP A 565 -2.74 -2.81 -9.93
C TRP A 565 -1.91 -1.52 -9.97
N PRO A 566 -0.58 -1.56 -9.74
CA PRO A 566 0.26 -2.71 -9.40
C PRO A 566 0.49 -2.89 -7.88
N LEU A 567 -0.44 -3.56 -7.18
CA LEU A 567 -0.40 -3.79 -5.71
C LEU A 567 -0.38 -2.52 -4.84
N VAL A 568 -1.12 -1.47 -5.24
CA VAL A 568 -1.32 -0.25 -4.43
C VAL A 568 -2.52 -0.45 -3.51
N PHE A 569 -2.31 -0.34 -2.19
CA PHE A 569 -3.39 -0.41 -1.20
C PHE A 569 -4.39 0.76 -1.33
N GLY A 570 -5.66 0.50 -1.00
CA GLY A 570 -6.67 1.53 -0.85
C GLY A 570 -7.89 1.07 -0.05
N TRP A 571 -8.79 2.00 0.24
CA TRP A 571 -10.07 1.71 0.88
C TRP A 571 -11.20 1.70 -0.14
N SER A 572 -12.21 0.86 0.08
CA SER A 572 -13.42 0.77 -0.73
C SER A 572 -14.63 0.60 0.17
N THR A 573 -15.70 1.35 -0.08
CA THR A 573 -16.99 1.16 0.60
C THR A 573 -17.73 -0.05 0.04
N LEU A 574 -18.37 -0.82 0.91
CA LEU A 574 -19.26 -1.91 0.49
C LEU A 574 -20.46 -1.35 -0.30
N SER A 575 -20.82 -2.01 -1.39
CA SER A 575 -21.99 -1.61 -2.16
C SER A 575 -23.27 -1.85 -1.34
N GLN A 576 -24.26 -0.97 -1.54
CA GLN A 576 -25.56 -1.08 -0.87
C GLN A 576 -26.28 -2.40 -1.18
N ASP A 577 -25.99 -3.01 -2.32
CA ASP A 577 -26.58 -4.28 -2.73
C ASP A 577 -25.91 -5.47 -2.02
N VAL A 578 -24.61 -5.40 -1.71
CA VAL A 578 -23.92 -6.38 -0.85
C VAL A 578 -24.43 -6.29 0.59
N ILE A 579 -24.51 -5.09 1.15
CA ILE A 579 -25.02 -4.85 2.51
C ILE A 579 -26.44 -5.42 2.66
N LYS A 580 -27.33 -5.15 1.69
CA LYS A 580 -28.71 -5.67 1.68
C LYS A 580 -28.78 -7.18 1.45
N LYS A 581 -28.04 -7.72 0.48
CA LYS A 581 -28.03 -9.16 0.15
C LYS A 581 -27.60 -10.01 1.35
N ASN A 582 -26.66 -9.50 2.14
CA ASN A 582 -26.12 -10.18 3.31
C ASN A 582 -26.82 -9.79 4.62
N ASN A 583 -27.80 -8.86 4.59
CA ASN A 583 -28.50 -8.29 5.75
C ASN A 583 -27.52 -7.77 6.84
N MET A 584 -26.50 -7.01 6.43
CA MET A 584 -25.45 -6.54 7.32
C MET A 584 -25.84 -5.28 8.11
N ASN A 585 -25.55 -5.30 9.41
CA ASN A 585 -25.60 -4.16 10.31
C ASN A 585 -24.27 -3.39 10.26
N ASP A 586 -24.27 -2.18 10.81
CA ASP A 586 -23.10 -1.29 10.89
C ASP A 586 -22.01 -1.76 11.89
N SER A 587 -22.32 -2.81 12.64
CA SER A 587 -21.52 -3.42 13.72
C SER A 587 -20.98 -4.80 13.35
N ASP A 588 -21.42 -5.39 12.23
CA ASP A 588 -21.04 -6.73 11.80
C ASP A 588 -19.60 -6.78 11.23
N PRO A 589 -18.82 -7.86 11.46
CA PRO A 589 -17.51 -8.04 10.85
C PRO A 589 -17.50 -7.96 9.32
N ILE A 590 -16.52 -7.26 8.76
CA ILE A 590 -16.35 -7.03 7.32
C ILE A 590 -15.16 -7.83 6.81
N ARG A 591 -15.42 -8.90 6.04
CA ARG A 591 -14.36 -9.65 5.34
C ARG A 591 -13.59 -8.74 4.38
N CYS A 592 -12.27 -8.74 4.52
CA CYS A 592 -11.37 -7.75 3.94
C CYS A 592 -10.34 -8.41 3.01
N PRO A 593 -10.34 -8.13 1.69
CA PRO A 593 -9.35 -8.71 0.76
C PRO A 593 -7.89 -8.48 1.17
N VAL A 594 -7.52 -7.25 1.53
CA VAL A 594 -6.17 -6.89 1.97
C VAL A 594 -6.25 -5.92 3.14
N MET A 595 -5.58 -6.23 4.25
CA MET A 595 -5.48 -5.30 5.37
C MET A 595 -4.52 -4.15 5.10
N ALA A 596 -4.74 -3.00 5.75
CA ALA A 596 -3.77 -1.89 5.77
C ALA A 596 -2.41 -2.33 6.38
N GLY A 597 -2.41 -3.36 7.24
CA GLY A 597 -1.21 -3.95 7.83
C GLY A 597 -0.63 -3.17 9.01
N GLY A 598 -0.97 -1.89 9.19
CA GLY A 598 -0.57 -1.10 10.36
C GLY A 598 -1.04 -1.71 11.68
N LEU A 599 -2.37 -1.85 11.84
CA LEU A 599 -3.03 -2.29 13.06
C LEU A 599 -3.79 -3.60 12.82
N PHE A 600 -3.49 -4.67 13.59
CA PHE A 600 -4.23 -5.94 13.55
C PHE A 600 -3.91 -6.85 14.76
N SER A 601 -4.78 -7.83 15.03
CA SER A 601 -4.55 -8.92 15.99
C SER A 601 -4.57 -10.29 15.30
N ILE A 602 -3.65 -11.18 15.70
CA ILE A 602 -3.51 -12.54 15.17
C ILE A 602 -3.08 -13.51 16.28
N ASP A 603 -3.55 -14.76 16.24
CA ASP A 603 -3.01 -15.83 17.09
C ASP A 603 -1.50 -15.97 16.87
N LYS A 604 -0.72 -15.98 17.96
CA LYS A 604 0.74 -16.05 17.89
C LYS A 604 1.19 -17.31 17.18
N GLN A 605 0.57 -18.45 17.46
CA GLN A 605 0.97 -19.73 16.88
C GLN A 605 0.66 -19.79 15.37
N TYR A 606 -0.47 -19.22 14.94
CA TYR A 606 -0.86 -19.11 13.54
C TYR A 606 0.07 -18.16 12.75
N PHE A 607 0.51 -17.05 13.36
CA PHE A 607 1.52 -16.18 12.76
C PHE A 607 2.83 -16.94 12.45
N TYR A 608 3.26 -17.86 13.32
CA TYR A 608 4.41 -18.73 13.06
C TYR A 608 4.12 -19.86 12.06
N GLU A 609 2.92 -20.43 12.03
CA GLU A 609 2.50 -21.40 11.00
C GLU A 609 2.54 -20.82 9.59
N LEU A 610 2.10 -19.56 9.42
CA LEU A 610 2.21 -18.80 8.17
C LEU A 610 3.67 -18.43 7.79
N GLY A 611 4.66 -18.86 8.58
CA GLY A 611 6.07 -18.50 8.41
C GLY A 611 6.39 -17.05 8.71
N THR A 612 5.51 -16.35 9.43
CA THR A 612 5.57 -14.90 9.72
C THR A 612 5.63 -14.05 8.43
N TYR A 613 6.16 -12.82 8.48
CA TYR A 613 6.51 -12.07 7.28
C TYR A 613 7.71 -12.69 6.56
N ASP A 614 7.78 -12.59 5.23
CA ASP A 614 9.01 -12.90 4.48
C ASP A 614 10.21 -12.07 5.00
N PRO A 615 11.26 -12.68 5.59
CA PRO A 615 12.41 -11.96 6.14
C PRO A 615 13.26 -11.27 5.06
N GLY A 616 13.10 -11.67 3.80
CA GLY A 616 13.74 -11.05 2.64
C GLY A 616 13.08 -9.73 2.18
N LEU A 617 11.95 -9.33 2.76
CA LEU A 617 11.42 -7.97 2.59
C LEU A 617 12.31 -6.97 3.35
N ASP A 618 12.64 -5.85 2.70
CA ASP A 618 13.49 -4.80 3.29
C ASP A 618 12.65 -3.63 3.79
N VAL A 619 12.90 -3.20 5.04
CA VAL A 619 12.38 -1.99 5.68
C VAL A 619 10.85 -1.90 5.81
N TRP A 620 10.15 -1.57 4.74
CA TRP A 620 8.71 -1.27 4.70
C TRP A 620 8.17 -1.33 3.25
N GLY A 621 6.91 -1.73 3.11
CA GLY A 621 6.14 -1.72 1.88
C GLY A 621 6.01 -3.13 1.31
N GLY A 622 4.75 -3.53 1.06
CA GLY A 622 4.40 -4.84 0.50
C GLY A 622 4.14 -5.94 1.54
N GLU A 623 4.56 -5.76 2.80
CA GLU A 623 4.34 -6.75 3.87
C GLU A 623 2.85 -6.98 4.18
N ASN A 624 2.02 -5.96 4.01
CA ASN A 624 0.58 -6.05 4.19
C ASN A 624 -0.09 -6.86 3.06
N MET A 625 0.41 -6.75 1.83
CA MET A 625 -0.01 -7.58 0.69
C MET A 625 0.44 -9.03 0.90
N GLU A 626 1.72 -9.23 1.23
CA GLU A 626 2.36 -10.53 1.48
C GLU A 626 1.61 -11.35 2.53
N LEU A 627 1.37 -10.76 3.70
CA LEU A 627 0.65 -11.42 4.77
C LEU A 627 -0.85 -11.59 4.46
N SER A 628 -1.48 -10.67 3.72
CA SER A 628 -2.90 -10.84 3.33
C SER A 628 -3.10 -12.01 2.37
N PHE A 629 -2.21 -12.16 1.38
CA PHE A 629 -2.22 -13.30 0.46
C PHE A 629 -1.90 -14.61 1.20
N LYS A 630 -0.92 -14.62 2.11
CA LYS A 630 -0.69 -15.76 3.04
C LYS A 630 -1.96 -16.18 3.77
N ILE A 631 -2.63 -15.27 4.47
CA ILE A 631 -3.80 -15.60 5.29
C ILE A 631 -4.91 -16.20 4.44
N TRP A 632 -5.36 -15.50 3.39
CA TRP A 632 -6.48 -15.98 2.58
C TRP A 632 -6.16 -17.25 1.79
N MET A 633 -5.00 -17.30 1.12
CA MET A 633 -4.68 -18.41 0.22
C MET A 633 -4.29 -19.68 1.01
N CYS A 634 -3.78 -19.55 2.24
CA CYS A 634 -3.44 -20.69 3.11
C CYS A 634 -4.55 -21.05 4.13
N GLY A 635 -5.77 -20.51 3.95
CA GLY A 635 -6.98 -21.00 4.62
C GLY A 635 -7.25 -20.41 6.00
N GLY A 636 -6.98 -19.11 6.19
CA GLY A 636 -7.57 -18.28 7.25
C GLY A 636 -8.36 -17.11 6.67
N GLU A 637 -8.78 -16.18 7.54
CA GLU A 637 -9.65 -15.06 7.16
C GLU A 637 -9.12 -13.72 7.69
N ILE A 638 -9.44 -12.62 7.01
CA ILE A 638 -9.13 -11.24 7.44
C ILE A 638 -10.44 -10.48 7.59
N GLU A 639 -10.68 -9.89 8.76
CA GLU A 639 -11.91 -9.17 9.07
C GLU A 639 -11.62 -7.81 9.70
N ILE A 640 -12.34 -6.78 9.25
CA ILE A 640 -12.41 -5.48 9.92
C ILE A 640 -13.60 -5.50 10.87
N ILE A 641 -13.40 -5.10 12.13
CA ILE A 641 -14.39 -5.22 13.20
C ILE A 641 -14.89 -3.83 13.59
N PRO A 642 -16.11 -3.38 13.18
CA PRO A 642 -16.55 -1.98 13.36
C PRO A 642 -16.68 -1.53 14.82
N CYS A 643 -16.86 -2.48 15.74
CA CYS A 643 -16.87 -2.26 17.18
C CYS A 643 -15.47 -2.07 17.80
N SER A 644 -14.40 -2.40 17.08
CA SER A 644 -13.04 -2.05 17.47
C SER A 644 -12.58 -0.83 16.66
N ARG A 645 -12.26 0.26 17.36
CA ARG A 645 -11.88 1.53 16.73
C ARG A 645 -10.58 2.06 17.32
N VAL A 646 -9.67 2.47 16.43
CA VAL A 646 -8.38 3.05 16.79
C VAL A 646 -8.05 4.19 15.82
N GLY A 647 -7.91 5.40 16.32
CA GLY A 647 -7.45 6.56 15.55
C GLY A 647 -5.95 6.46 15.24
N HIS A 648 -5.55 6.96 14.08
CA HIS A 648 -4.18 6.90 13.56
C HIS A 648 -3.80 8.22 12.88
N ILE A 649 -2.59 8.74 13.14
CA ILE A 649 -2.09 9.96 12.49
C ILE A 649 -1.62 9.64 11.06
N PHE A 650 -2.44 9.97 10.06
CA PHE A 650 -2.09 9.78 8.65
C PHE A 650 -1.15 10.90 8.17
N ARG A 651 0.12 10.55 7.95
CA ARG A 651 1.20 11.47 7.54
C ARG A 651 1.32 11.58 6.02
N GLY A 652 1.69 12.77 5.53
CA GLY A 652 1.95 12.99 4.10
C GLY A 652 3.25 12.35 3.58
N GLU A 653 4.27 12.28 4.43
CA GLU A 653 5.56 11.62 4.17
C GLU A 653 6.06 10.88 5.42
N ASN A 654 7.12 10.07 5.30
CA ASN A 654 7.70 9.32 6.41
C ASN A 654 8.82 10.16 7.07
N PRO A 655 8.82 10.40 8.40
CA PRO A 655 9.85 11.21 9.07
C PRO A 655 11.27 10.60 9.03
N TYR A 656 11.37 9.30 8.74
CA TYR A 656 12.64 8.59 8.65
C TYR A 656 13.17 8.48 7.22
N LYS A 657 14.46 8.77 7.05
CA LYS A 657 15.21 8.46 5.81
C LYS A 657 15.19 6.94 5.59
N PHE A 658 15.02 6.48 4.35
CA PHE A 658 15.23 5.06 4.03
C PHE A 658 16.75 4.79 3.85
N PRO A 659 17.30 3.64 4.31
CA PRO A 659 18.72 3.30 4.11
C PRO A 659 19.09 3.09 2.64
N LYS A 660 18.13 2.63 1.84
CA LYS A 660 18.16 2.57 0.37
C LYS A 660 17.17 3.60 -0.19
N ASN A 661 17.07 3.75 -1.51
CA ASN A 661 15.99 4.55 -2.10
C ASN A 661 14.61 3.92 -1.75
N ARG A 662 13.69 4.71 -1.17
CA ARG A 662 12.33 4.26 -0.76
C ARG A 662 11.59 3.54 -1.88
N GLN A 663 11.49 4.16 -3.05
CA GLN A 663 10.79 3.60 -4.20
C GLN A 663 11.39 2.26 -4.62
N LYS A 664 12.72 2.19 -4.82
CA LYS A 664 13.39 0.92 -5.17
C LYS A 664 13.22 -0.17 -4.11
N THR A 665 13.07 0.20 -2.83
CA THR A 665 12.85 -0.76 -1.73
C THR A 665 11.44 -1.35 -1.79
N VAL A 666 10.41 -0.50 -1.97
CA VAL A 666 9.02 -0.93 -2.11
C VAL A 666 8.82 -1.73 -3.41
N GLU A 667 9.40 -1.27 -4.52
CA GLU A 667 9.40 -1.98 -5.82
C GLU A 667 9.98 -3.40 -5.70
N ARG A 668 11.14 -3.53 -5.07
CA ARG A 668 11.77 -4.84 -4.80
C ARG A 668 10.86 -5.73 -3.96
N ASN A 669 10.31 -5.20 -2.87
CA ASN A 669 9.45 -5.96 -1.97
C ASN A 669 8.18 -6.44 -2.69
N LEU A 670 7.48 -5.56 -3.41
CA LEU A 670 6.30 -5.92 -4.18
C LEU A 670 6.62 -6.94 -5.28
N ALA A 671 7.80 -6.89 -5.90
CA ALA A 671 8.25 -7.91 -6.85
C ALA A 671 8.49 -9.28 -6.19
N ARG A 672 8.98 -9.34 -4.93
CA ARG A 672 9.05 -10.59 -4.14
C ARG A 672 7.65 -11.15 -3.89
N VAL A 673 6.69 -10.30 -3.51
CA VAL A 673 5.28 -10.71 -3.32
C VAL A 673 4.71 -11.22 -4.64
N ALA A 674 4.94 -10.52 -5.74
CA ALA A 674 4.44 -10.88 -7.07
C ALA A 674 4.93 -12.26 -7.54
N GLU A 675 6.22 -12.53 -7.43
CA GLU A 675 6.83 -13.80 -7.85
C GLU A 675 6.42 -15.01 -6.98
N VAL A 676 6.02 -14.79 -5.72
CA VAL A 676 5.60 -15.88 -4.80
C VAL A 676 4.09 -16.11 -4.80
N TRP A 677 3.27 -15.05 -4.91
CA TRP A 677 1.84 -15.10 -4.59
C TRP A 677 0.88 -14.83 -5.77
N LEU A 678 1.30 -14.19 -6.86
CA LEU A 678 0.38 -13.81 -7.96
C LEU A 678 0.26 -14.84 -9.09
N ASP A 679 1.01 -15.94 -9.06
CA ASP A 679 1.02 -16.97 -10.12
C ASP A 679 1.20 -16.36 -11.53
N GLU A 680 0.34 -16.66 -12.50
CA GLU A 680 0.33 -16.06 -13.84
C GLU A 680 0.02 -14.56 -13.86
N TYR A 681 -0.71 -14.04 -12.86
CA TYR A 681 -1.15 -12.65 -12.80
C TYR A 681 -0.01 -11.65 -12.49
N LYS A 682 1.20 -12.12 -12.17
CA LYS A 682 2.37 -11.25 -12.00
C LYS A 682 2.73 -10.47 -13.27
N GLU A 683 2.32 -10.92 -14.46
CA GLU A 683 2.47 -10.13 -15.68
C GLU A 683 1.68 -8.81 -15.63
N LEU A 684 0.52 -8.76 -14.94
CA LEU A 684 -0.23 -7.52 -14.72
C LEU A 684 0.58 -6.56 -13.83
N PHE A 685 1.11 -7.07 -12.71
CA PHE A 685 1.96 -6.29 -11.79
C PHE A 685 3.15 -5.64 -12.53
N TYR A 686 3.88 -6.39 -13.35
CA TYR A 686 4.97 -5.84 -14.15
C TYR A 686 4.48 -4.88 -15.24
N GLY A 687 3.43 -5.23 -15.99
CA GLY A 687 2.91 -4.42 -17.09
C GLY A 687 2.28 -3.09 -16.68
N HIS A 688 1.73 -2.99 -15.46
CA HIS A 688 1.08 -1.77 -14.95
C HIS A 688 2.04 -0.65 -14.50
N GLY A 689 3.36 -0.90 -14.47
CA GLY A 689 4.34 0.15 -14.13
C GLY A 689 5.74 -0.31 -13.75
N TYR A 690 5.98 -1.62 -13.66
CA TYR A 690 7.22 -2.20 -13.14
C TYR A 690 8.00 -3.04 -14.17
N LEU A 691 7.83 -2.75 -15.46
CA LEU A 691 8.49 -3.46 -16.57
C LEU A 691 10.03 -3.41 -16.48
N HIS A 692 10.60 -2.41 -15.80
CA HIS A 692 12.04 -2.32 -15.51
C HIS A 692 12.54 -3.35 -14.51
N LEU A 693 11.67 -3.93 -13.68
CA LEU A 693 12.02 -4.98 -12.72
C LEU A 693 12.19 -6.37 -13.37
N LEU A 694 11.83 -6.51 -14.65
CA LEU A 694 12.09 -7.73 -15.43
C LEU A 694 13.55 -7.84 -15.86
N ASP A 695 14.31 -6.73 -15.90
CA ASP A 695 15.76 -6.78 -16.08
C ASP A 695 16.44 -7.09 -14.74
N ARG A 696 16.82 -8.35 -14.56
CA ARG A 696 17.49 -8.84 -13.36
C ARG A 696 18.90 -8.26 -13.16
N ASN A 697 19.48 -7.60 -14.16
CA ASN A 697 20.71 -6.83 -13.99
C ASN A 697 20.45 -5.47 -13.30
N GLY A 698 19.22 -4.94 -13.41
CA GLY A 698 18.82 -3.67 -12.83
C GLY A 698 18.35 -3.73 -11.38
N MET A 699 17.80 -4.87 -10.92
CA MET A 699 17.39 -5.08 -9.54
C MET A 699 17.40 -6.57 -9.13
N ASP A 700 18.14 -6.89 -8.07
CA ASP A 700 18.03 -8.20 -7.41
C ASP A 700 16.90 -8.20 -6.37
N ILE A 701 15.91 -9.08 -6.57
CA ILE A 701 14.82 -9.35 -5.64
C ILE A 701 15.23 -10.31 -4.51
N GLY A 702 16.38 -10.98 -4.63
CA GLY A 702 16.91 -11.97 -3.69
C GLY A 702 16.22 -13.33 -3.78
N ASN A 703 16.71 -14.30 -2.99
CA ASN A 703 16.18 -15.67 -3.00
C ASN A 703 14.70 -15.73 -2.56
N LEU A 704 13.91 -16.56 -3.24
CA LEU A 704 12.48 -16.81 -2.97
C LEU A 704 12.18 -18.28 -2.60
N THR A 705 13.20 -19.15 -2.62
CA THR A 705 13.04 -20.61 -2.50
C THR A 705 12.26 -21.01 -1.25
N GLU A 706 12.58 -20.41 -0.10
CA GLU A 706 11.93 -20.69 1.18
C GLU A 706 10.45 -20.30 1.18
N GLN A 707 10.09 -19.13 0.65
CA GLN A 707 8.67 -18.69 0.60
C GLN A 707 7.86 -19.54 -0.41
N ILE A 708 8.46 -19.95 -1.53
CA ILE A 708 7.83 -20.88 -2.48
C ILE A 708 7.65 -22.28 -1.87
N GLN A 709 8.63 -22.77 -1.10
CA GLN A 709 8.52 -24.04 -0.38
C GLN A 709 7.48 -23.97 0.75
N LEU A 710 7.40 -22.84 1.48
CA LEU A 710 6.39 -22.57 2.50
C LEU A 710 4.98 -22.59 1.93
N ARG A 711 4.73 -21.86 0.83
CA ARG A 711 3.42 -21.84 0.14
C ARG A 711 2.99 -23.25 -0.31
N LYS A 712 3.93 -24.07 -0.78
CA LYS A 712 3.70 -25.49 -1.11
C LYS A 712 3.40 -26.35 0.13
N LYS A 713 4.20 -26.21 1.19
CA LYS A 713 4.06 -26.96 2.46
C LYS A 713 2.71 -26.71 3.13
N LEU A 714 2.21 -25.47 3.06
CA LEU A 714 0.92 -25.07 3.61
C LEU A 714 -0.29 -25.43 2.72
N GLY A 715 -0.08 -25.97 1.52
CA GLY A 715 -1.16 -26.36 0.61
C GLY A 715 -2.02 -25.20 0.10
N CYS A 716 -1.43 -24.00 -0.02
CA CYS A 716 -2.17 -22.78 -0.32
C CYS A 716 -2.75 -22.78 -1.74
N LYS A 717 -3.85 -22.04 -1.93
CA LYS A 717 -4.59 -21.92 -3.19
C LYS A 717 -3.84 -21.12 -4.27
N SER A 718 -4.36 -21.14 -5.50
CA SER A 718 -3.94 -20.28 -6.61
C SER A 718 -4.40 -18.83 -6.41
N PHE A 719 -3.78 -17.91 -7.14
CA PHE A 719 -4.24 -16.52 -7.17
C PHE A 719 -5.58 -16.35 -7.91
N SER A 720 -5.89 -17.20 -8.91
CA SER A 720 -7.22 -17.23 -9.54
C SER A 720 -8.31 -17.51 -8.48
N TRP A 721 -8.10 -18.51 -7.62
CA TRP A 721 -9.03 -18.83 -6.53
C TRP A 721 -9.22 -17.63 -5.58
N TYR A 722 -8.14 -16.92 -5.25
CA TYR A 722 -8.22 -15.71 -4.43
C TYR A 722 -9.07 -14.61 -5.12
N LEU A 723 -8.87 -14.37 -6.41
CA LEU A 723 -9.70 -13.43 -7.16
C LEU A 723 -11.17 -13.89 -7.21
N GLU A 724 -11.43 -15.14 -7.57
CA GLU A 724 -12.78 -15.73 -7.68
C GLU A 724 -13.57 -15.72 -6.35
N ASN A 725 -12.89 -15.95 -5.21
CA ASN A 725 -13.55 -16.23 -3.93
C ASN A 725 -13.42 -15.10 -2.89
N ILE A 726 -12.38 -14.26 -2.98
CA ILE A 726 -12.06 -13.22 -1.99
C ILE A 726 -12.20 -11.82 -2.59
N TYR A 727 -11.78 -11.59 -3.83
CA TYR A 727 -11.85 -10.26 -4.46
C TYR A 727 -12.34 -10.28 -5.94
N PRO A 728 -13.56 -10.77 -6.22
CA PRO A 728 -14.09 -10.92 -7.59
C PRO A 728 -14.47 -9.59 -8.26
N GLU A 729 -14.33 -8.47 -7.54
CA GLU A 729 -14.54 -7.11 -8.04
C GLU A 729 -13.26 -6.54 -8.70
N LEU A 730 -12.12 -7.20 -8.59
CA LEU A 730 -10.87 -6.75 -9.21
C LEU A 730 -10.75 -7.27 -10.65
N GLU A 731 -10.81 -6.35 -11.61
CA GLU A 731 -10.49 -6.64 -13.00
C GLU A 731 -9.02 -7.07 -13.13
N ALA A 732 -8.81 -8.32 -13.57
CA ALA A 732 -7.50 -8.95 -13.68
C ALA A 732 -7.39 -9.87 -14.93
N PRO A 733 -7.67 -9.38 -16.15
CA PRO A 733 -7.53 -10.19 -17.37
C PRO A 733 -6.05 -10.55 -17.59
N ILE A 734 -5.75 -11.83 -17.84
CA ILE A 734 -4.36 -12.34 -17.94
C ILE A 734 -3.58 -11.68 -19.10
N VAL A 735 -4.29 -11.15 -20.11
CA VAL A 735 -3.73 -10.49 -21.31
C VAL A 735 -4.46 -9.18 -21.59
N LYS A 736 -3.84 -8.26 -22.34
CA LYS A 736 -4.49 -7.02 -22.80
C LYS A 736 -5.46 -7.27 -23.96
N ALA A 737 -5.09 -8.13 -24.89
CA ALA A 737 -5.86 -8.45 -26.08
C ALA A 737 -5.59 -9.89 -26.55
N GLU A 738 -6.56 -10.50 -27.23
CA GLU A 738 -6.42 -11.86 -27.78
C GLU A 738 -7.30 -12.16 -29.01
N GLY A 739 -7.06 -13.36 -29.57
CA GLY A 739 -7.76 -13.92 -30.72
C GLY A 739 -7.02 -13.70 -32.05
N PRO A 740 -7.70 -13.90 -33.19
CA PRO A 740 -7.15 -13.55 -34.49
C PRO A 740 -6.69 -12.11 -34.61
N VAL A 741 -5.55 -11.92 -35.27
CA VAL A 741 -4.95 -10.60 -35.51
C VAL A 741 -5.11 -10.24 -36.98
N LEU A 742 -6.11 -9.41 -37.26
CA LEU A 742 -6.50 -8.97 -38.60
C LEU A 742 -5.58 -7.85 -39.09
N ASN A 743 -5.04 -7.99 -40.30
CA ASN A 743 -4.39 -6.88 -41.01
C ASN A 743 -5.45 -6.01 -41.72
N MET A 744 -5.38 -4.69 -41.53
CA MET A 744 -6.42 -3.77 -42.04
C MET A 744 -6.26 -3.44 -43.53
N GLY A 745 -5.06 -3.63 -44.10
CA GLY A 745 -4.80 -3.47 -45.53
C GLY A 745 -5.32 -4.65 -46.35
N ILE A 746 -4.74 -5.85 -46.16
CA ILE A 746 -5.11 -7.04 -46.94
C ILE A 746 -6.31 -7.84 -46.39
N ARG A 747 -6.89 -7.45 -45.25
CA ARG A 747 -8.08 -8.08 -44.63
C ARG A 747 -7.97 -9.59 -44.40
N LYS A 748 -6.76 -10.04 -44.06
CA LYS A 748 -6.39 -11.41 -43.70
C LYS A 748 -5.79 -11.44 -42.29
N CYS A 749 -5.79 -12.60 -41.65
CA CYS A 749 -5.27 -12.80 -40.29
C CYS A 749 -3.86 -13.39 -40.27
N LEU A 750 -3.10 -13.01 -39.25
CA LEU A 750 -1.81 -13.61 -38.92
C LEU A 750 -1.96 -15.10 -38.60
N LEU A 751 -0.99 -15.91 -39.03
CA LEU A 751 -0.95 -17.36 -38.90
C LEU A 751 0.46 -17.80 -38.50
N LYS A 752 0.58 -18.65 -37.47
CA LYS A 752 1.81 -19.41 -37.20
C LYS A 752 1.87 -20.63 -38.12
N SER A 753 2.97 -20.80 -38.85
CA SER A 753 3.19 -22.03 -39.62
C SER A 753 3.48 -23.21 -38.69
N GLU A 754 2.88 -24.37 -38.97
CA GLU A 754 3.19 -25.63 -38.25
C GLU A 754 4.55 -26.22 -38.65
N THR A 755 5.13 -25.77 -39.77
CA THR A 755 6.36 -26.33 -40.37
C THR A 755 7.53 -25.34 -40.44
N ARG A 756 7.32 -24.08 -40.08
CA ARG A 756 8.35 -23.02 -40.13
C ARG A 756 8.27 -22.12 -38.90
N THR A 757 9.39 -21.49 -38.55
CA THR A 757 9.44 -20.42 -37.54
C THR A 757 8.87 -19.09 -38.03
N GLU A 758 8.52 -19.01 -39.33
CA GLU A 758 7.98 -17.84 -40.01
C GLU A 758 6.49 -17.62 -39.68
N LEU A 759 6.08 -16.35 -39.64
CA LEU A 759 4.68 -15.95 -39.64
C LEU A 759 4.18 -15.77 -41.08
N LEU A 760 2.95 -16.21 -41.33
CA LEU A 760 2.26 -16.12 -42.61
C LEU A 760 0.93 -15.38 -42.44
N ILE A 761 0.26 -15.06 -43.55
CA ILE A 761 -1.03 -14.38 -43.53
C ILE A 761 -2.07 -15.11 -44.39
N GLN A 762 -3.20 -15.48 -43.80
CA GLN A 762 -4.28 -16.25 -44.45
C GLN A 762 -5.65 -15.61 -44.18
N TRP A 763 -6.62 -15.85 -45.05
CA TRP A 763 -8.02 -15.52 -44.78
C TRP A 763 -8.49 -16.10 -43.43
N MET A 764 -9.31 -15.34 -42.71
CA MET A 764 -9.99 -15.82 -41.50
C MET A 764 -11.08 -16.82 -41.93
N PRO A 765 -11.05 -18.09 -41.48
CA PRO A 765 -12.14 -19.03 -41.77
C PRO A 765 -13.39 -18.71 -40.94
N SER A 766 -14.53 -19.30 -41.30
CA SER A 766 -15.78 -19.17 -40.53
C SER A 766 -15.71 -19.73 -39.10
N PHE A 767 -14.63 -20.42 -38.75
CA PHE A 767 -14.28 -20.88 -37.42
C PHE A 767 -12.84 -20.45 -37.11
N VAL A 768 -12.59 -20.00 -35.88
CA VAL A 768 -11.24 -19.57 -35.46
C VAL A 768 -10.33 -20.78 -35.38
N LEU A 769 -9.29 -20.82 -36.23
CA LEU A 769 -8.21 -21.80 -36.11
C LEU A 769 -7.28 -21.42 -34.95
N GLN A 770 -6.89 -22.41 -34.14
CA GLN A 770 -6.01 -22.19 -32.99
C GLN A 770 -4.63 -21.61 -33.40
N ASN A 771 -4.12 -21.97 -34.57
CA ASN A 771 -2.88 -21.43 -35.13
C ASN A 771 -2.96 -19.96 -35.63
N GLN A 772 -4.18 -19.38 -35.70
CA GLN A 772 -4.40 -17.94 -35.92
C GLN A 772 -4.64 -17.16 -34.61
N HIS A 773 -4.73 -17.82 -33.45
CA HIS A 773 -5.01 -17.15 -32.16
C HIS A 773 -3.72 -16.60 -31.53
N PHE A 774 -3.63 -15.29 -31.30
CA PHE A 774 -2.47 -14.70 -30.61
C PHE A 774 -2.92 -13.88 -29.39
N ASN A 775 -2.02 -13.74 -28.43
CA ASN A 775 -2.24 -13.08 -27.16
C ASN A 775 -1.21 -11.95 -26.99
N TYR A 776 -1.67 -10.77 -26.59
CA TYR A 776 -0.83 -9.60 -26.29
C TYR A 776 -0.82 -9.38 -24.77
N SER A 777 0.32 -9.65 -24.14
CA SER A 777 0.46 -9.63 -22.68
C SER A 777 0.63 -8.23 -22.09
N TRP A 778 0.42 -8.14 -20.78
CA TRP A 778 0.70 -6.92 -20.01
C TRP A 778 2.17 -6.52 -20.02
N VAL A 779 3.08 -7.49 -20.11
CA VAL A 779 4.54 -7.29 -20.28
C VAL A 779 4.96 -7.02 -21.73
N ARG A 780 4.01 -6.63 -22.59
CA ARG A 780 4.21 -6.22 -24.00
C ARG A 780 4.70 -7.32 -24.94
N THR A 781 4.73 -8.59 -24.50
CA THR A 781 5.05 -9.70 -25.42
C THR A 781 3.83 -10.08 -26.25
N PHE A 782 4.05 -10.23 -27.56
CA PHE A 782 3.08 -10.74 -28.53
C PHE A 782 3.38 -12.22 -28.77
N ARG A 783 2.45 -13.12 -28.43
CA ARG A 783 2.75 -14.56 -28.32
C ARG A 783 1.59 -15.48 -28.71
N GLN A 784 1.93 -16.73 -29.02
CA GLN A 784 1.02 -17.87 -29.14
C GLN A 784 1.65 -19.06 -28.40
N ASP A 785 0.92 -19.63 -27.45
CA ASP A 785 1.44 -20.58 -26.45
C ASP A 785 2.70 -20.04 -25.76
N ALA A 786 3.74 -20.87 -25.62
CA ALA A 786 5.06 -20.49 -25.11
C ALA A 786 5.99 -19.84 -26.17
N SER A 787 5.49 -19.50 -27.36
CA SER A 787 6.25 -18.91 -28.46
C SER A 787 5.95 -17.42 -28.65
N CYS A 788 6.97 -16.57 -28.58
CA CYS A 788 6.86 -15.12 -28.74
C CYS A 788 7.30 -14.70 -30.14
N VAL A 789 6.59 -13.73 -30.70
CA VAL A 789 6.92 -13.07 -31.96
C VAL A 789 8.16 -12.19 -31.73
N SER A 790 9.17 -12.34 -32.60
CA SER A 790 10.46 -11.69 -32.45
C SER A 790 10.97 -11.09 -33.78
N PRO A 791 11.62 -9.90 -33.75
CA PRO A 791 12.44 -9.43 -34.86
C PRO A 791 13.54 -10.46 -35.17
N HIS A 792 13.70 -10.82 -36.44
CA HIS A 792 14.79 -11.73 -36.82
C HIS A 792 16.15 -11.05 -36.61
N LYS A 793 17.16 -11.80 -36.15
CA LYS A 793 18.47 -11.25 -35.73
C LYS A 793 19.25 -10.59 -36.86
N THR A 794 18.92 -10.89 -38.11
CA THR A 794 19.54 -10.32 -39.32
C THR A 794 18.48 -10.13 -40.41
N GLY A 795 18.36 -8.92 -40.96
CA GLY A 795 17.39 -8.59 -42.01
C GLY A 795 15.99 -8.21 -41.50
N THR A 796 15.01 -8.16 -42.40
CA THR A 796 13.64 -7.66 -42.12
C THR A 796 12.64 -8.76 -41.74
N GLY A 797 13.09 -9.99 -41.49
CA GLY A 797 12.21 -11.11 -41.16
C GLY A 797 11.62 -11.04 -39.75
N VAL A 798 10.59 -11.84 -39.49
CA VAL A 798 9.97 -12.02 -38.18
C VAL A 798 9.87 -13.52 -37.89
N ALA A 799 10.24 -13.92 -36.68
CA ALA A 799 10.32 -15.32 -36.29
C ALA A 799 9.68 -15.59 -34.91
N MET A 800 9.19 -16.81 -34.71
CA MET A 800 8.76 -17.29 -33.40
C MET A 800 9.95 -17.88 -32.62
N GLU A 801 10.31 -17.30 -31.47
CA GLU A 801 11.27 -17.90 -30.52
C GLU A 801 10.61 -18.18 -29.14
N PRO A 802 11.19 -18.99 -28.26
CA PRO A 802 10.63 -19.23 -26.92
C PRO A 802 10.49 -17.94 -26.11
N CYS A 803 9.31 -17.73 -25.52
CA CYS A 803 9.01 -16.54 -24.72
C CYS A 803 9.93 -16.41 -23.50
N ASP A 804 10.47 -15.22 -23.32
CA ASP A 804 11.23 -14.83 -22.13
C ASP A 804 11.01 -13.32 -21.89
N ASN A 805 10.18 -13.02 -20.89
CA ASN A 805 9.75 -11.65 -20.57
C ASN A 805 10.90 -10.74 -20.14
N THR A 806 12.07 -11.29 -19.79
CA THR A 806 13.26 -10.50 -19.44
C THR A 806 13.91 -9.86 -20.68
N LYS A 807 13.78 -10.47 -21.86
CA LYS A 807 14.36 -9.98 -23.12
C LYS A 807 13.59 -8.78 -23.68
N PRO A 808 14.22 -7.60 -23.86
CA PRO A 808 13.54 -6.44 -24.43
C PRO A 808 13.12 -6.62 -25.90
N HIS A 809 13.83 -7.42 -26.71
CA HIS A 809 13.52 -7.61 -28.13
C HIS A 809 12.26 -8.45 -28.42
N LEU A 810 11.65 -9.06 -27.41
CA LEU A 810 10.37 -9.76 -27.53
C LEU A 810 9.16 -8.85 -27.24
N ARG A 811 9.40 -7.55 -26.99
CA ARG A 811 8.38 -6.59 -26.61
C ARG A 811 7.93 -5.75 -27.80
N TRP A 812 6.62 -5.58 -27.89
CA TRP A 812 5.93 -4.88 -28.96
C TRP A 812 5.04 -3.79 -28.37
N LEU A 813 5.10 -2.60 -28.93
CA LEU A 813 4.18 -1.51 -28.61
C LEU A 813 2.96 -1.61 -29.53
N HIS A 814 1.78 -1.67 -28.91
CA HIS A 814 0.47 -1.65 -29.56
C HIS A 814 -0.52 -0.87 -28.69
N LYS A 815 -1.41 -0.08 -29.29
CA LYS A 815 -2.34 0.90 -28.65
C LYS A 815 -1.69 1.99 -27.78
N SER A 816 -0.37 1.98 -27.61
CA SER A 816 0.36 2.84 -26.68
C SER A 816 0.80 4.21 -27.21
N THR A 817 0.46 4.57 -28.46
CA THR A 817 0.74 5.89 -29.03
C THR A 817 -0.50 6.43 -29.74
N GLN A 818 -0.64 7.75 -29.84
CA GLN A 818 -1.80 8.40 -30.48
C GLN A 818 -1.76 8.40 -32.02
N VAL A 819 -0.59 8.16 -32.62
CA VAL A 819 -0.33 8.29 -34.07
C VAL A 819 -0.19 6.92 -34.74
N LEU A 820 0.45 5.98 -34.05
CA LEU A 820 0.67 4.60 -34.49
C LEU A 820 -0.13 3.64 -33.61
N THR A 821 -1.41 3.97 -33.39
CA THR A 821 -2.30 3.30 -32.42
C THR A 821 -2.52 1.83 -32.77
N ASP A 822 -2.74 1.54 -34.04
CA ASP A 822 -3.06 0.19 -34.55
C ASP A 822 -1.83 -0.59 -35.02
N HIS A 823 -0.64 -0.01 -34.91
CA HIS A 823 0.61 -0.65 -35.34
C HIS A 823 1.13 -1.64 -34.29
N LEU A 824 1.96 -2.59 -34.72
CA LEU A 824 2.77 -3.45 -33.85
C LEU A 824 4.24 -3.05 -34.03
N ILE A 825 4.80 -2.32 -33.06
CA ILE A 825 6.13 -1.68 -33.15
C ILE A 825 7.13 -2.43 -32.28
N ALA A 826 8.31 -2.80 -32.79
CA ALA A 826 9.32 -3.48 -31.99
C ALA A 826 9.99 -2.52 -30.97
N GLU A 827 9.87 -2.79 -29.66
CA GLU A 827 10.26 -1.84 -28.60
C GLU A 827 11.78 -1.62 -28.50
N ALA A 828 12.58 -2.68 -28.66
CA ALA A 828 14.04 -2.62 -28.49
C ALA A 828 14.83 -2.35 -29.78
N SER A 829 14.16 -1.91 -30.86
CA SER A 829 14.82 -1.59 -32.12
C SER A 829 15.38 -0.15 -32.11
N PRO A 830 16.62 0.10 -32.55
CA PRO A 830 17.20 1.45 -32.62
C PRO A 830 16.56 2.33 -33.70
N GLN A 831 15.82 1.72 -34.63
CA GLN A 831 14.94 2.41 -35.59
C GLN A 831 13.50 1.99 -35.32
N GLN A 832 12.55 2.92 -35.41
CA GLN A 832 11.14 2.61 -35.14
C GLN A 832 10.56 1.76 -36.28
N VAL A 833 10.56 0.44 -36.08
CA VAL A 833 10.10 -0.54 -37.08
C VAL A 833 8.78 -1.18 -36.68
N CYS A 834 7.90 -1.30 -37.66
CA CYS A 834 6.55 -1.82 -37.55
C CYS A 834 6.41 -3.15 -38.29
N LEU A 835 5.57 -4.02 -37.75
CA LEU A 835 5.10 -5.23 -38.41
C LEU A 835 4.27 -4.85 -39.64
N GLU A 836 4.69 -5.28 -40.83
CA GLU A 836 4.00 -5.03 -42.09
C GLU A 836 3.62 -6.36 -42.75
N ALA A 837 2.41 -6.37 -43.33
CA ALA A 837 1.91 -7.46 -44.14
C ALA A 837 2.33 -7.30 -45.61
N GLU A 838 2.83 -8.37 -46.22
CA GLU A 838 3.13 -8.36 -47.66
C GLU A 838 1.82 -8.34 -48.49
N PRO A 839 1.63 -7.36 -49.40
CA PRO A 839 0.38 -7.26 -50.16
C PRO A 839 0.04 -8.48 -51.03
N GLU A 840 1.06 -9.09 -51.66
CA GLU A 840 0.89 -10.13 -52.68
C GLU A 840 1.43 -11.51 -52.27
N GLY A 841 2.64 -11.59 -51.70
CA GLY A 841 3.29 -12.86 -51.33
C GLY A 841 2.81 -13.50 -50.02
N GLY A 842 2.08 -12.75 -49.17
CA GLY A 842 1.50 -13.28 -47.92
C GLY A 842 2.48 -13.48 -46.76
N GLY A 843 3.73 -13.04 -46.91
CA GLY A 843 4.71 -12.98 -45.81
C GLY A 843 4.44 -11.85 -44.81
N VAL A 844 5.24 -11.86 -43.74
CA VAL A 844 5.24 -10.84 -42.67
C VAL A 844 6.68 -10.35 -42.45
N PHE A 845 6.88 -9.03 -42.45
CA PHE A 845 8.21 -8.45 -42.30
C PHE A 845 8.21 -7.14 -41.49
N LEU A 846 9.40 -6.62 -41.20
CA LEU A 846 9.62 -5.34 -40.53
C LEU A 846 9.99 -4.24 -41.53
N LYS A 847 9.31 -3.11 -41.44
CA LYS A 847 9.59 -1.87 -42.19
C LYS A 847 9.64 -0.67 -41.24
N ALA A 848 10.11 0.49 -41.71
CA ALA A 848 9.97 1.73 -40.97
C ALA A 848 8.48 2.06 -40.74
N CYS A 849 8.14 2.58 -39.57
CA CYS A 849 6.73 2.85 -39.23
C CYS A 849 6.12 4.00 -40.03
N GLU A 850 4.99 3.73 -40.69
CA GLU A 850 4.24 4.68 -41.52
C GLU A 850 2.79 4.79 -41.03
N ALA A 851 2.42 5.97 -40.52
CA ALA A 851 1.08 6.18 -39.93
C ALA A 851 -0.09 6.05 -40.93
N ALA A 852 0.15 6.35 -42.21
CA ALA A 852 -0.86 6.23 -43.27
C ALA A 852 -1.05 4.76 -43.71
N ASN A 853 0.04 4.00 -43.80
CA ASN A 853 0.12 2.68 -44.41
C ASN A 853 -0.86 1.68 -43.74
N PRO A 854 -1.81 1.10 -44.49
CA PRO A 854 -2.81 0.18 -43.94
C PRO A 854 -2.26 -1.23 -43.73
N PHE A 855 -1.18 -1.62 -44.39
CA PHE A 855 -0.54 -2.93 -44.26
C PHE A 855 0.27 -3.07 -42.96
N GLN A 856 0.54 -1.96 -42.27
CA GLN A 856 1.14 -1.94 -40.93
C GLN A 856 0.13 -1.91 -39.77
N LYS A 857 -1.18 -1.87 -40.08
CA LYS A 857 -2.25 -1.73 -39.07
C LYS A 857 -2.89 -3.08 -38.78
N TRP A 858 -2.88 -3.44 -37.50
CA TRP A 858 -3.29 -4.73 -36.99
C TRP A 858 -4.36 -4.58 -35.92
N GLN A 859 -5.33 -5.49 -35.90
CA GLN A 859 -6.43 -5.48 -34.94
C GLN A 859 -6.67 -6.88 -34.39
N PHE A 860 -6.49 -7.05 -33.07
CA PHE A 860 -6.98 -8.21 -32.34
C PHE A 860 -8.51 -8.23 -32.35
N THR A 861 -9.13 -9.41 -32.40
CA THR A 861 -10.59 -9.56 -32.30
C THR A 861 -11.15 -9.16 -30.95
N HIS A 862 -10.38 -9.29 -29.86
CA HIS A 862 -10.82 -8.96 -28.51
C HIS A 862 -9.77 -8.16 -27.73
N TYR A 863 -10.21 -7.15 -26.99
CA TYR A 863 -9.39 -6.32 -26.11
C TYR A 863 -10.04 -6.28 -24.73
N TYR A 864 -9.32 -6.72 -23.70
CA TYR A 864 -9.69 -6.54 -22.30
C TYR A 864 -9.23 -5.20 -21.75
N ALA A 865 -8.13 -4.67 -22.28
CA ALA A 865 -7.60 -3.35 -21.94
C ALA A 865 -7.04 -2.67 -23.20
N GLN A 866 -7.18 -1.34 -23.25
CA GLN A 866 -6.58 -0.49 -24.28
C GLN A 866 -5.16 -0.04 -23.84
#